data_AF-A0A939ASM9-F1
#
_entry.id   AF-A0A939ASM9-F1
#
_cell.length_a   1.000
_cell.length_b   1.000
_cell.length_c   1.000
_cell.angle_alpha   90.00
_cell.angle_beta   90.00
_cell.angle_gamma   90.00
#
_symmetry.space_group_name_H-M   'P 1'
#
loop_
_entity.id
_entity.type
_entity.pdbx_description
1 polymer ?
#
loop_
_entity_poly.entity_id
_entity_poly.type
_entity_poly.pdbx_seq_one_letter_code
_entity_poly.pdbx_strand_id
1 'polypeptide(L)'
;MRMKIYVQRLAASLALAIALLGLGFLAFHVAAAPTLLGVSGQTASSPVLKTHCRSLRAEQSNLLSVWEIASSHPSTPLRSAQDAPRNDLRDGVQGGEAAAPGKLVVAVAPGTARGALDALLVRSSAILDRWLPDLGLALVSAPDGKTQALATALWAEPVVEFVAPHYPSAAIADVPPDQYFGQQWGMTQTQATLAWDLAVGDASVPIAIVDTGVNYLHQDLRDRIWYNPRETVIDPLTGRRLCDNNGLDDDENGLVDDCRGWDFVDRDRDPDDGHGHGTFVAGIAVATAGNWDPVAGVYAGVAGMARQGSVMALRSLDNTGAGTAFDIADAIVYAVNQGARVVNLSLTLNTPEPDPYTLEVYRRAVEYAQVHDVLVVGASGNLNYQSVFYPARFPGVLAVGASTQTDARAFFSNYGPRLDIVAPGVGIFSTLRGPGENAYGLISGAGNGTSYAAPHAAGVAALVRGLRPDLDHVAVNDLLRRTADDVGDPGFDAQTGWGRLNAYRAVSEAVAGLALSLVADPPTIAVGSEATMRLQVSVAGPEVRGQGAGGWGGGAGARGQASVVGHAPSAGFGARVGFVASNGTITPTVVTVNALGRATPRFVAGAIAGTVWITASLGGVSVSAALTVTSGQPASIEMTAVPDRIASGGGQAVITAIVRDEGGSAALHGIPVAFTTTLGSVNPMTATTSAGRAATVLTSGPISGTAHVQAAVGGVSMTIPVQIVGAGQPYSIVVTAQPATLIVAGAPATVTATVFDGLGQRVADGTSVQFAADRGTVTPAQATTSGGQASTQFAAGTLPGQGRVTATADGVRGEAQLLIYPGPALTVTLAASPQELIAGYGQTAMLRATASDRFGNLVADGTRLDFIASLGQASPGWVTTTNGAAEAHFVGGLVAGTSTITVTAAGGAWGQAQVRIWPAAAASLTLHITPTAISVGGEAAALWATLRDQFGNAVADGAAVEFMTDLGSLRGAAAREHVAQAGSLRYTQAITLAVTTTGGVATAELISGEVPGVARVRAASGPNLVQTGAVIIQPGAPAALSLAIEPAQVPVGGRAVITATVRDRFANSVADGITVRFRASRGQLTASQAATRDSQATTTLIAPRQLGPISVFVETAAGSAAAFGEVEVIPARVYLPTATR
;
A
#
# COMPACT_ATOMS: atom_id res chain seq x y z
N MET A 1 35.70 8.43 -47.67
CA MET A 1 35.77 8.83 -49.08
C MET A 1 35.65 7.57 -49.94
N ARG A 2 36.71 7.13 -50.65
CA ARG A 2 36.89 5.72 -51.06
C ARG A 2 36.84 4.82 -49.80
N MET A 3 36.07 3.73 -49.82
CA MET A 3 36.40 2.35 -50.24
C MET A 3 37.48 1.70 -49.35
N LYS A 4 37.24 0.56 -48.68
CA LYS A 4 36.88 -0.81 -49.17
C LYS A 4 37.97 -1.46 -50.02
N ILE A 5 38.39 -2.68 -49.63
CA ILE A 5 38.72 -3.89 -50.45
C ILE A 5 39.28 -4.95 -49.44
N TYR A 6 39.07 -6.28 -49.45
CA TYR A 6 38.58 -7.33 -50.38
C TYR A 6 39.70 -8.26 -50.91
N VAL A 7 39.60 -9.60 -50.97
CA VAL A 7 38.66 -10.55 -50.31
C VAL A 7 39.15 -12.02 -50.44
N GLN A 8 38.72 -12.92 -49.53
CA GLN A 8 38.65 -14.41 -49.65
C GLN A 8 39.92 -15.29 -49.79
N ARG A 9 39.85 -16.49 -49.13
CA ARG A 9 39.93 -17.88 -49.71
C ARG A 9 39.80 -18.91 -48.55
N LEU A 10 38.83 -19.86 -48.56
CA LEU A 10 38.83 -21.21 -49.19
C LEU A 10 39.89 -22.17 -48.59
N ALA A 11 39.60 -23.44 -48.22
CA ALA A 11 38.41 -24.33 -48.35
C ALA A 11 38.26 -25.22 -47.07
N ALA A 12 37.59 -26.39 -46.94
CA ALA A 12 36.97 -27.38 -47.86
C ALA A 12 35.94 -28.33 -47.13
N SER A 13 35.49 -29.39 -47.82
CA SER A 13 34.82 -30.64 -47.34
C SER A 13 33.47 -30.55 -46.59
N LEU A 14 32.33 -30.67 -47.30
CA LEU A 14 31.51 -31.90 -47.52
C LEU A 14 30.79 -32.42 -46.25
N ALA A 15 29.48 -32.16 -46.06
CA ALA A 15 28.30 -32.86 -46.65
C ALA A 15 27.76 -33.96 -45.70
N LEU A 16 26.47 -34.32 -45.64
CA LEU A 16 25.32 -34.15 -46.55
C LEU A 16 24.04 -34.16 -45.62
N ALA A 17 23.10 -33.19 -45.70
CA ALA A 17 21.85 -33.27 -46.51
C ALA A 17 20.60 -33.82 -45.75
N ILE A 18 19.34 -33.55 -46.11
CA ILE A 18 18.68 -32.66 -47.11
C ILE A 18 17.26 -32.37 -46.52
N ALA A 19 16.67 -31.16 -46.51
CA ALA A 19 16.15 -30.37 -47.65
C ALA A 19 14.90 -31.04 -48.32
N LEU A 20 13.97 -30.39 -49.04
CA LEU A 20 13.69 -28.97 -49.37
C LEU A 20 12.33 -28.89 -50.13
N LEU A 21 11.89 -27.66 -50.49
CA LEU A 21 10.92 -27.30 -51.56
C LEU A 21 9.40 -27.56 -51.32
N GLY A 22 8.49 -26.71 -51.82
CA GLY A 22 8.68 -25.40 -52.47
C GLY A 22 7.47 -24.90 -53.30
N LEU A 23 7.54 -23.65 -53.78
CA LEU A 23 6.71 -22.99 -54.83
C LEU A 23 5.20 -22.79 -54.52
N GLY A 24 4.53 -21.67 -54.85
CA GLY A 24 4.92 -20.35 -55.42
C GLY A 24 3.76 -19.73 -56.23
N PHE A 25 3.65 -18.39 -56.39
CA PHE A 25 3.30 -17.69 -57.67
C PHE A 25 3.04 -16.15 -57.61
N LEU A 26 3.57 -15.45 -58.65
CA LEU A 26 3.09 -14.26 -59.41
C LEU A 26 2.95 -12.82 -58.81
N ALA A 27 3.63 -11.85 -59.49
CA ALA A 27 3.04 -10.69 -60.22
C ALA A 27 3.63 -9.25 -59.99
N PHE A 28 4.41 -8.78 -60.98
CA PHE A 28 4.39 -7.47 -61.68
C PHE A 28 4.51 -6.06 -60.98
N HIS A 29 5.66 -5.41 -61.29
CA HIS A 29 5.85 -4.05 -61.89
C HIS A 29 5.79 -2.71 -61.09
N VAL A 30 6.98 -2.06 -61.05
CA VAL A 30 7.30 -0.62 -61.31
C VAL A 30 6.85 0.48 -60.33
N ALA A 31 7.82 1.04 -59.57
CA ALA A 31 8.29 2.45 -59.66
C ALA A 31 9.38 2.76 -58.59
N ALA A 32 10.22 3.79 -58.81
CA ALA A 32 11.30 4.21 -57.88
C ALA A 32 11.63 5.73 -57.98
N ALA A 33 12.27 6.27 -56.92
CA ALA A 33 13.03 7.55 -56.81
C ALA A 33 12.28 8.93 -56.90
N PRO A 34 12.63 9.92 -56.02
CA PRO A 34 12.06 11.29 -56.05
C PRO A 34 13.07 12.43 -56.35
N THR A 35 12.64 13.47 -57.10
CA THR A 35 13.37 14.72 -57.46
C THR A 35 12.36 15.76 -58.00
N LEU A 36 12.51 17.10 -57.94
CA LEU A 36 13.47 18.04 -57.30
C LEU A 36 12.87 19.48 -57.39
N LEU A 37 13.14 20.40 -56.44
CA LEU A 37 13.41 21.85 -56.67
C LEU A 37 13.63 22.62 -55.36
N GLY A 38 14.76 23.32 -55.24
CA GLY A 38 14.99 24.32 -54.19
C GLY A 38 15.25 25.70 -54.80
N VAL A 39 14.86 26.77 -54.11
CA VAL A 39 15.20 28.16 -54.43
C VAL A 39 15.41 28.91 -53.10
N SER A 40 16.38 29.85 -53.08
CA SER A 40 16.79 30.85 -52.06
C SER A 40 15.88 31.09 -50.83
N GLY A 41 16.40 31.48 -49.66
CA GLY A 41 17.76 31.92 -49.31
C GLY A 41 17.73 33.13 -48.35
N GLN A 42 18.87 33.38 -47.69
CA GLN A 42 19.26 34.64 -46.99
C GLN A 42 18.41 35.23 -45.84
N THR A 43 19.04 35.23 -44.66
CA THR A 43 19.25 36.37 -43.72
C THR A 43 18.09 37.06 -42.98
N ALA A 44 18.40 37.40 -41.71
CA ALA A 44 17.82 38.50 -40.91
C ALA A 44 16.33 38.33 -40.50
N SER A 45 15.83 38.90 -39.39
CA SER A 45 16.40 39.56 -38.21
C SER A 45 15.29 39.74 -37.14
N SER A 46 15.65 39.90 -35.86
CA SER A 46 14.78 40.54 -34.84
C SER A 46 14.74 42.08 -35.07
N PRO A 47 14.01 42.96 -34.31
CA PRO A 47 13.03 42.77 -33.22
C PRO A 47 11.77 43.71 -33.28
N VAL A 48 10.95 43.75 -32.19
CA VAL A 48 9.89 44.76 -31.81
C VAL A 48 8.72 45.00 -32.81
N LEU A 49 7.59 45.70 -32.53
CA LEU A 49 7.02 46.49 -31.41
C LEU A 49 5.80 45.75 -30.75
N LYS A 50 4.92 46.20 -29.82
CA LYS A 50 4.31 47.50 -29.35
C LYS A 50 3.31 48.12 -30.36
N THR A 51 2.14 48.71 -30.04
CA THR A 51 1.44 49.07 -28.76
C THR A 51 -0.10 49.26 -28.96
N HIS A 52 -0.85 49.25 -27.85
CA HIS A 52 -2.18 49.86 -27.54
C HIS A 52 -3.48 49.07 -27.85
N CYS A 53 -4.63 49.27 -27.18
CA CYS A 53 -5.05 49.57 -25.79
C CYS A 53 -6.60 49.81 -25.80
N ARG A 54 -7.32 49.31 -24.78
CA ARG A 54 -8.72 49.65 -24.36
C ARG A 54 -9.93 49.17 -25.18
N SER A 55 -10.63 48.17 -24.63
CA SER A 55 -12.04 48.15 -24.16
C SER A 55 -12.59 46.71 -24.17
N LEU A 56 -13.55 46.25 -23.36
CA LEU A 56 -14.14 46.68 -22.08
C LEU A 56 -14.85 45.44 -21.49
N ARG A 57 -14.71 45.19 -20.17
CA ARG A 57 -15.58 44.30 -19.33
C ARG A 57 -15.88 42.86 -19.81
N ALA A 58 -15.17 41.89 -19.24
CA ALA A 58 -15.78 40.76 -18.50
C ALA A 58 -14.71 40.03 -17.67
N GLU A 59 -15.05 39.70 -16.42
CA GLU A 59 -14.53 38.60 -15.58
C GLU A 59 -13.00 38.36 -15.51
N GLN A 60 -12.38 38.96 -14.49
CA GLN A 60 -11.34 38.27 -13.71
C GLN A 60 -12.01 37.49 -12.57
N SER A 61 -11.71 36.20 -12.42
CA SER A 61 -11.55 35.48 -11.13
C SER A 61 -11.11 34.03 -11.37
N ASN A 62 -10.36 33.48 -10.41
CA ASN A 62 -10.07 32.06 -10.20
C ASN A 62 -9.12 31.33 -11.18
N LEU A 63 -7.84 31.69 -11.09
CA LEU A 63 -6.74 30.72 -11.12
C LEU A 63 -5.83 30.96 -9.91
N LEU A 64 -6.06 30.22 -8.82
CA LEU A 64 -5.11 29.87 -7.73
C LEU A 64 -5.86 29.18 -6.57
N SER A 65 -5.94 27.84 -6.60
CA SER A 65 -6.22 27.01 -5.41
C SER A 65 -5.84 25.54 -5.69
N VAL A 66 -4.54 25.30 -5.82
CA VAL A 66 -3.96 24.01 -5.43
C VAL A 66 -3.76 24.07 -3.91
N TRP A 67 -3.90 22.95 -3.20
CA TRP A 67 -4.04 22.77 -1.74
C TRP A 67 -5.50 22.70 -1.23
N GLU A 68 -6.09 21.50 -1.31
CA GLU A 68 -6.92 20.92 -0.23
C GLU A 68 -7.20 19.43 -0.51
N ILE A 69 -6.39 18.54 0.06
CA ILE A 69 -6.73 17.12 0.27
C ILE A 69 -6.26 16.75 1.68
N ALA A 70 -7.23 16.58 2.60
CA ALA A 70 -7.21 15.71 3.80
C ALA A 70 -7.99 16.29 5.01
N SER A 71 -9.30 16.56 4.88
CA SER A 71 -10.18 16.73 6.06
C SER A 71 -11.67 16.54 5.76
N SER A 72 -12.10 15.30 5.53
CA SER A 72 -13.52 14.93 5.59
C SER A 72 -13.74 13.42 5.85
N HIS A 73 -13.67 13.03 7.12
CA HIS A 73 -14.27 11.78 7.60
C HIS A 73 -15.47 12.12 8.48
N PRO A 74 -16.71 11.92 8.00
CA PRO A 74 -17.90 12.08 8.83
C PRO A 74 -17.99 10.95 9.86
N SER A 75 -18.21 11.35 11.11
CA SER A 75 -18.37 10.48 12.28
C SER A 75 -19.48 9.44 12.12
N THR A 76 -19.15 8.16 12.33
CA THR A 76 -20.12 7.06 12.48
C THR A 76 -20.83 7.15 13.83
N PRO A 77 -22.18 7.06 13.91
CA PRO A 77 -22.87 7.08 15.20
C PRO A 77 -22.68 5.77 15.96
N LEU A 78 -22.38 5.89 17.26
CA LEU A 78 -22.27 4.77 18.20
C LEU A 78 -23.58 3.97 18.27
N ARG A 79 -23.50 2.65 18.08
CA ARG A 79 -24.59 1.74 18.47
C ARG A 79 -24.56 1.54 19.99
N SER A 80 -25.74 1.36 20.56
CA SER A 80 -25.98 1.17 21.99
C SER A 80 -25.12 0.05 22.60
N ALA A 81 -24.30 0.41 23.60
CA ALA A 81 -23.58 -0.55 24.43
C ALA A 81 -24.54 -1.19 25.45
N GLN A 82 -25.04 -2.40 25.14
CA GLN A 82 -25.67 -3.24 26.17
C GLN A 82 -25.54 -4.76 25.98
N ASP A 83 -25.21 -5.26 24.78
CA ASP A 83 -25.00 -6.69 24.52
C ASP A 83 -23.68 -6.97 23.77
N ALA A 84 -22.61 -7.24 24.53
CA ALA A 84 -21.38 -7.91 24.05
C ALA A 84 -20.79 -8.73 25.22
N PRO A 85 -20.20 -9.93 24.97
CA PRO A 85 -20.08 -10.96 25.99
C PRO A 85 -18.95 -10.75 27.01
N ARG A 86 -19.17 -11.25 28.23
CA ARG A 86 -18.15 -11.40 29.28
C ARG A 86 -17.32 -12.66 29.04
N ASN A 87 -16.07 -12.50 28.61
CA ASN A 87 -14.89 -13.40 28.73
C ASN A 87 -13.81 -12.92 27.73
N ASP A 88 -12.51 -13.14 27.91
CA ASP A 88 -11.71 -13.68 29.02
C ASP A 88 -10.36 -12.93 29.04
N LEU A 89 -9.64 -12.93 30.17
CA LEU A 89 -8.34 -12.24 30.32
C LEU A 89 -7.15 -13.21 30.22
N ARG A 90 -7.30 -14.32 29.48
CA ARG A 90 -6.26 -15.34 29.30
C ARG A 90 -6.21 -15.90 27.87
N ASP A 91 -4.98 -15.96 27.38
CA ASP A 91 -4.44 -16.69 26.22
C ASP A 91 -4.94 -16.31 24.80
N GLY A 92 -4.01 -15.83 23.97
CA GLY A 92 -4.17 -15.81 22.51
C GLY A 92 -3.36 -14.74 21.76
N VAL A 93 -2.23 -15.15 21.16
CA VAL A 93 -1.32 -14.43 20.23
C VAL A 93 -0.05 -13.85 20.88
N GLN A 94 1.11 -14.43 20.53
CA GLN A 94 2.42 -13.80 20.75
C GLN A 94 2.65 -12.74 19.67
N GLY A 95 3.00 -11.52 20.09
CA GLY A 95 3.17 -10.36 19.20
C GLY A 95 2.64 -9.03 19.75
N GLY A 96 2.18 -8.96 21.01
CA GLY A 96 1.74 -7.72 21.63
C GLY A 96 2.90 -6.90 22.21
N GLU A 97 3.00 -5.62 21.84
CA GLU A 97 3.93 -4.66 22.44
C GLU A 97 3.63 -4.47 23.93
N ALA A 98 4.69 -4.32 24.74
CA ALA A 98 4.54 -4.05 26.17
C ALA A 98 4.02 -2.64 26.41
N ALA A 99 2.99 -2.50 27.25
CA ALA A 99 2.48 -1.19 27.69
C ALA A 99 3.56 -0.41 28.47
N ALA A 100 3.54 0.92 28.37
CA ALA A 100 4.49 1.79 29.06
C ALA A 100 4.40 1.60 30.60
N PRO A 101 5.50 1.23 31.29
CA PRO A 101 5.47 0.94 32.72
C PRO A 101 4.90 2.09 33.55
N GLY A 102 3.86 1.80 34.34
CA GLY A 102 3.26 2.76 35.27
C GLY A 102 2.35 3.82 34.66
N LYS A 103 2.07 3.80 33.34
CA LYS A 103 1.28 4.84 32.66
C LYS A 103 -0.11 4.33 32.25
N LEU A 104 -1.15 5.13 32.53
CA LEU A 104 -2.54 4.86 32.16
C LEU A 104 -3.15 6.05 31.42
N VAL A 105 -4.02 5.77 30.46
CA VAL A 105 -4.91 6.77 29.83
C VAL A 105 -6.27 6.65 30.49
N VAL A 106 -6.81 7.77 30.97
CA VAL A 106 -8.13 7.90 31.60
C VAL A 106 -8.98 8.81 30.72
N ALA A 107 -10.15 8.33 30.30
CA ALA A 107 -11.13 9.14 29.60
C ALA A 107 -12.25 9.58 30.55
N VAL A 108 -12.67 10.83 30.40
CA VAL A 108 -13.87 11.43 30.99
C VAL A 108 -14.58 12.21 29.88
N ALA A 109 -15.80 12.70 30.11
CA ALA A 109 -16.55 13.43 29.08
C ALA A 109 -15.74 14.60 28.46
N PRO A 110 -15.68 14.74 27.12
CA PRO A 110 -15.06 15.88 26.46
C PRO A 110 -15.57 17.23 26.98
N GLY A 111 -14.66 18.18 27.21
CA GLY A 111 -14.98 19.47 27.83
C GLY A 111 -15.13 19.44 29.36
N THR A 112 -14.83 18.31 30.02
CA THR A 112 -14.82 18.23 31.50
C THR A 112 -13.93 19.32 32.10
N ALA A 113 -14.51 20.13 33.00
CA ALA A 113 -13.80 21.21 33.67
C ALA A 113 -12.63 20.67 34.51
N ARG A 114 -11.47 21.33 34.43
CA ARG A 114 -10.22 20.85 35.03
C ARG A 114 -10.31 20.51 36.53
N GLY A 115 -11.06 21.31 37.30
CA GLY A 115 -11.28 21.05 38.73
C GLY A 115 -12.03 19.75 39.05
N ALA A 116 -12.87 19.25 38.13
CA ALA A 116 -13.54 17.95 38.27
C ALA A 116 -12.56 16.78 38.04
N LEU A 117 -11.64 16.93 37.07
CA LEU A 117 -10.54 15.99 36.87
C LEU A 117 -9.59 15.98 38.07
N ASP A 118 -9.13 17.15 38.55
CA ASP A 118 -8.22 17.20 39.70
C ASP A 118 -8.86 16.54 40.94
N ALA A 119 -10.17 16.73 41.17
CA ALA A 119 -10.90 16.06 42.24
C ALA A 119 -10.99 14.53 42.08
N LEU A 120 -11.09 14.01 40.85
CA LEU A 120 -11.04 12.58 40.54
C LEU A 120 -9.64 11.98 40.81
N LEU A 121 -8.59 12.67 40.39
CA LEU A 121 -7.21 12.20 40.52
C LEU A 121 -6.73 12.21 41.99
N VAL A 122 -7.18 13.19 42.78
CA VAL A 122 -6.94 13.23 44.24
C VAL A 122 -7.59 12.04 44.95
N ARG A 123 -8.83 11.66 44.60
CA ARG A 123 -9.49 10.47 45.20
C ARG A 123 -8.80 9.16 44.85
N SER A 124 -8.33 9.04 43.61
CA SER A 124 -7.68 7.83 43.10
C SER A 124 -6.18 7.74 43.42
N SER A 125 -5.56 8.79 43.97
CA SER A 125 -4.10 8.90 44.16
C SER A 125 -3.31 8.78 42.84
N ALA A 126 -3.91 9.21 41.73
CA ALA A 126 -3.27 9.30 40.42
C ALA A 126 -2.46 10.59 40.30
N ILE A 127 -1.27 10.52 39.70
CA ILE A 127 -0.48 11.72 39.35
C ILE A 127 -0.79 12.06 37.90
N LEU A 128 -1.21 13.30 37.62
CA LEU A 128 -1.47 13.74 36.24
C LEU A 128 -0.17 14.08 35.51
N ASP A 129 0.06 13.43 34.36
CA ASP A 129 1.17 13.78 33.46
C ASP A 129 0.72 14.78 32.39
N ARG A 130 -0.44 14.55 31.75
CA ARG A 130 -0.92 15.33 30.61
C ARG A 130 -2.45 15.33 30.55
N TRP A 131 -3.03 16.45 30.10
CA TRP A 131 -4.48 16.63 29.97
C TRP A 131 -4.85 17.19 28.59
N LEU A 132 -5.88 16.61 27.97
CA LEU A 132 -6.43 16.99 26.65
C LEU A 132 -7.93 17.28 26.81
N PRO A 133 -8.34 18.50 27.21
CA PRO A 133 -9.71 18.80 27.61
C PRO A 133 -10.76 18.57 26.52
N ASP A 134 -10.45 18.95 25.28
CA ASP A 134 -11.39 18.85 24.14
C ASP A 134 -11.65 17.41 23.71
N LEU A 135 -10.81 16.47 24.15
CA LEU A 135 -10.95 15.03 23.94
C LEU A 135 -11.37 14.27 25.22
N GLY A 136 -11.35 14.94 26.38
CA GLY A 136 -11.62 14.32 27.67
C GLY A 136 -10.53 13.35 28.16
N LEU A 137 -9.31 13.40 27.63
CA LEU A 137 -8.25 12.40 27.89
C LEU A 137 -7.16 12.91 28.84
N ALA A 138 -6.91 12.16 29.91
CA ALA A 138 -5.81 12.36 30.85
C ALA A 138 -4.79 11.21 30.77
N LEU A 139 -3.50 11.52 30.66
CA LEU A 139 -2.41 10.58 30.90
C LEU A 139 -2.00 10.70 32.36
N VAL A 140 -1.98 9.57 33.09
CA VAL A 140 -1.68 9.53 34.52
C VAL A 140 -0.60 8.50 34.85
N SER A 141 0.26 8.85 35.81
CA SER A 141 1.22 7.94 36.43
C SER A 141 0.59 7.24 37.63
N ALA A 142 0.81 5.92 37.69
CA ALA A 142 0.60 5.12 38.89
C ALA A 142 1.83 5.19 39.82
N PRO A 143 1.65 5.20 41.15
CA PRO A 143 2.73 4.92 42.08
C PRO A 143 3.33 3.53 41.83
N ASP A 144 4.64 3.36 42.08
CA ASP A 144 5.39 2.15 41.76
C ASP A 144 4.69 0.84 42.18
N GLY A 145 4.59 -0.09 41.24
CA GLY A 145 3.96 -1.39 41.44
C GLY A 145 2.43 -1.38 41.59
N LYS A 146 1.74 -0.22 41.49
CA LYS A 146 0.29 -0.11 41.71
C LYS A 146 -0.57 0.09 40.46
N THR A 147 0.00 0.00 39.25
CA THR A 147 -0.70 0.27 37.98
C THR A 147 -2.06 -0.46 37.85
N GLN A 148 -2.12 -1.74 38.17
CA GLN A 148 -3.36 -2.54 38.08
C GLN A 148 -4.40 -2.12 39.13
N ALA A 149 -3.96 -1.77 40.33
CA ALA A 149 -4.84 -1.32 41.41
C ALA A 149 -5.40 0.08 41.09
N LEU A 150 -4.56 0.97 40.55
CA LEU A 150 -4.98 2.31 40.12
C LEU A 150 -5.97 2.25 38.94
N ALA A 151 -5.71 1.40 37.94
CA ALA A 151 -6.62 1.20 36.83
C ALA A 151 -8.00 0.72 37.30
N THR A 152 -8.02 -0.21 38.26
CA THR A 152 -9.25 -0.73 38.87
C THR A 152 -10.00 0.36 39.66
N ALA A 153 -9.30 1.20 40.42
CA ALA A 153 -9.89 2.29 41.19
C ALA A 153 -10.48 3.40 40.30
N LEU A 154 -9.76 3.78 39.23
CA LEU A 154 -10.22 4.77 38.26
C LEU A 154 -11.42 4.26 37.45
N TRP A 155 -11.43 2.99 37.04
CA TRP A 155 -12.57 2.39 36.33
C TRP A 155 -13.85 2.30 37.20
N ALA A 156 -13.73 2.35 38.53
CA ALA A 156 -14.87 2.34 39.44
C ALA A 156 -15.54 3.73 39.63
N GLU A 157 -14.95 4.80 39.10
CA GLU A 157 -15.45 6.18 39.27
C GLU A 157 -16.52 6.51 38.20
N PRO A 158 -17.74 6.96 38.57
CA PRO A 158 -18.86 7.13 37.62
C PRO A 158 -18.65 8.16 36.49
N VAL A 159 -17.61 8.99 36.58
CA VAL A 159 -17.26 10.02 35.60
C VAL A 159 -16.21 9.56 34.59
N VAL A 160 -15.65 8.35 34.78
CA VAL A 160 -14.63 7.76 33.91
C VAL A 160 -15.30 6.90 32.86
N GLU A 161 -15.07 7.24 31.59
CA GLU A 161 -15.60 6.51 30.43
C GLU A 161 -14.75 5.26 30.13
N PHE A 162 -13.42 5.39 30.23
CA PHE A 162 -12.53 4.23 30.23
C PHE A 162 -11.18 4.49 30.91
N VAL A 163 -10.51 3.39 31.25
CA VAL A 163 -9.11 3.36 31.63
C VAL A 163 -8.39 2.34 30.75
N ALA A 164 -7.32 2.74 30.08
CA ALA A 164 -6.52 1.89 29.21
C ALA A 164 -5.02 1.97 29.58
N PRO A 165 -4.24 0.90 29.40
CA PRO A 165 -2.78 1.00 29.43
C PRO A 165 -2.30 2.00 28.37
N HIS A 166 -1.29 2.80 28.70
CA HIS A 166 -0.64 3.63 27.68
C HIS A 166 0.29 2.75 26.83
N TYR A 167 -0.21 2.29 25.69
CA TYR A 167 0.62 1.65 24.68
C TYR A 167 1.40 2.71 23.90
N PRO A 168 2.69 2.48 23.60
CA PRO A 168 3.37 3.24 22.55
C PRO A 168 2.67 2.99 21.21
N SER A 169 2.80 3.91 20.26
CA SER A 169 2.47 3.65 18.87
C SER A 169 3.78 3.51 18.10
N ALA A 170 3.98 2.37 17.45
CA ALA A 170 5.14 2.18 16.57
C ALA A 170 5.09 3.17 15.39
N ALA A 171 6.24 3.75 15.05
CA ALA A 171 6.39 4.47 13.80
C ALA A 171 6.34 3.49 12.62
N ILE A 172 5.80 3.94 11.47
CA ILE A 172 6.11 3.29 10.20
C ILE A 172 7.55 3.67 9.89
N ALA A 173 8.48 2.72 10.03
CA ALA A 173 9.90 2.97 9.84
C ALA A 173 10.19 3.57 8.47
N ASP A 174 11.19 4.46 8.38
CA ASP A 174 11.68 5.07 7.14
C ASP A 174 12.26 4.00 6.19
N VAL A 175 11.37 3.40 5.39
CA VAL A 175 11.69 2.46 4.32
C VAL A 175 12.04 3.25 3.05
N PRO A 176 13.29 3.14 2.54
CA PRO A 176 13.69 3.76 1.29
C PRO A 176 12.77 3.36 0.13
N PRO A 177 12.39 4.30 -0.76
CA PRO A 177 11.55 4.00 -1.92
C PRO A 177 12.32 3.35 -3.09
N ASP A 178 13.63 3.15 -2.94
CA ASP A 178 14.56 2.73 -3.99
C ASP A 178 14.26 1.32 -4.51
N GLN A 179 14.33 1.19 -5.84
CA GLN A 179 13.85 0.04 -6.64
C GLN A 179 14.29 -1.33 -6.11
N TYR A 180 15.49 -1.43 -5.54
CA TYR A 180 16.06 -2.69 -5.06
C TYR A 180 16.18 -2.79 -3.54
N PHE A 181 15.68 -1.82 -2.77
CA PHE A 181 15.75 -1.88 -1.30
C PHE A 181 15.10 -3.15 -0.73
N GLY A 182 14.00 -3.63 -1.33
CA GLY A 182 13.34 -4.88 -0.95
C GLY A 182 14.20 -6.16 -1.09
N GLN A 183 15.36 -6.08 -1.74
CA GLN A 183 16.34 -7.18 -1.83
C GLN A 183 17.45 -7.09 -0.76
N GLN A 184 17.58 -5.95 -0.06
CA GLN A 184 18.62 -5.69 0.94
C GLN A 184 18.22 -6.17 2.34
N TRP A 185 17.96 -7.47 2.50
CA TRP A 185 17.52 -8.06 3.77
C TRP A 185 18.39 -7.68 4.98
N GLY A 186 19.70 -7.47 4.76
CA GLY A 186 20.65 -7.11 5.81
C GLY A 186 20.36 -5.77 6.48
N MET A 187 19.84 -4.79 5.73
CA MET A 187 19.42 -3.49 6.29
C MET A 187 18.22 -3.67 7.23
N THR A 188 17.26 -4.51 6.85
CA THR A 188 16.10 -4.83 7.70
C THR A 188 16.50 -5.62 8.94
N GLN A 189 17.34 -6.66 8.80
CA GLN A 189 17.75 -7.52 9.92
C GLN A 189 18.57 -6.77 10.98
N THR A 190 19.35 -5.77 10.57
CA THR A 190 20.12 -4.90 11.46
C THR A 190 19.31 -3.69 11.98
N GLN A 191 18.01 -3.63 11.71
CA GLN A 191 17.10 -2.54 12.11
C GLN A 191 17.49 -1.15 11.56
N ALA A 192 18.10 -1.09 10.37
CA ALA A 192 18.53 0.17 9.76
C ALA A 192 17.37 1.13 9.48
N THR A 193 16.17 0.63 9.12
CA THR A 193 14.98 1.46 8.86
C THR A 193 14.53 2.24 10.10
N LEU A 194 14.54 1.60 11.27
CA LEU A 194 14.27 2.25 12.56
C LEU A 194 15.41 3.19 12.98
N ALA A 195 16.65 2.89 12.61
CA ALA A 195 17.78 3.79 12.82
C ALA A 195 17.64 5.08 11.98
N TRP A 196 17.16 4.97 10.74
CA TRP A 196 16.94 6.09 9.81
C TRP A 196 15.81 7.05 10.23
N ASP A 197 14.88 6.60 11.07
CA ASP A 197 13.93 7.49 11.76
C ASP A 197 14.64 8.48 12.71
N LEU A 198 15.82 8.10 13.23
CA LEU A 198 16.60 8.89 14.18
C LEU A 198 17.80 9.61 13.54
N ALA A 199 18.54 8.95 12.66
CA ALA A 199 19.73 9.51 12.01
C ALA A 199 20.02 8.84 10.65
N VAL A 200 20.42 9.63 9.66
CA VAL A 200 20.70 9.15 8.28
C VAL A 200 22.17 9.27 7.87
N GLY A 201 23.03 9.74 8.77
CA GLY A 201 24.46 10.01 8.53
C GLY A 201 24.70 11.47 8.15
N ASP A 202 25.98 11.82 7.98
CA ASP A 202 26.41 13.15 7.58
C ASP A 202 27.73 13.06 6.78
N ALA A 203 27.85 13.84 5.70
CA ALA A 203 28.97 13.79 4.78
C ALA A 203 30.29 14.30 5.38
N SER A 204 30.26 14.99 6.53
CA SER A 204 31.43 15.40 7.32
C SER A 204 32.05 14.27 8.15
N VAL A 205 31.44 13.08 8.17
CA VAL A 205 32.00 11.85 8.77
C VAL A 205 32.39 10.87 7.65
N PRO A 206 33.53 11.08 6.96
CA PRO A 206 33.96 10.19 5.89
C PRO A 206 34.33 8.82 6.43
N ILE A 207 33.81 7.80 5.75
CA ILE A 207 34.22 6.40 5.87
C ILE A 207 35.28 6.15 4.80
N ALA A 208 36.51 5.84 5.24
CA ALA A 208 37.55 5.41 4.31
C ALA A 208 37.33 3.93 3.95
N ILE A 209 37.14 3.66 2.66
CA ILE A 209 37.07 2.31 2.10
C ILE A 209 38.45 2.00 1.51
N VAL A 210 39.25 1.21 2.22
CA VAL A 210 40.57 0.74 1.78
C VAL A 210 40.38 -0.62 1.13
N ASP A 211 40.28 -0.64 -0.20
CA ASP A 211 39.80 -1.79 -0.98
C ASP A 211 40.31 -1.73 -2.44
N THR A 212 39.59 -2.29 -3.41
CA THR A 212 39.95 -2.30 -4.85
C THR A 212 39.70 -0.97 -5.58
N GLY A 213 39.39 0.09 -4.86
CA GLY A 213 38.87 1.36 -5.39
C GLY A 213 37.34 1.43 -5.34
N VAL A 214 36.76 2.54 -5.81
CA VAL A 214 35.31 2.76 -5.83
C VAL A 214 34.90 3.35 -7.17
N ASN A 215 33.90 2.78 -7.85
CA ASN A 215 33.23 3.40 -9.00
C ASN A 215 32.51 4.68 -8.55
N TYR A 216 33.26 5.78 -8.54
CA TYR A 216 32.82 7.07 -8.04
C TYR A 216 31.85 7.80 -8.98
N LEU A 217 31.55 7.22 -10.14
CA LEU A 217 30.53 7.72 -11.08
C LEU A 217 29.16 7.03 -10.91
N HIS A 218 29.12 5.89 -10.20
CA HIS A 218 27.89 5.15 -9.92
C HIS A 218 26.83 6.04 -9.25
N GLN A 219 25.59 6.03 -9.75
CA GLN A 219 24.55 7.00 -9.35
C GLN A 219 24.31 7.11 -7.84
N ASP A 220 24.24 5.99 -7.12
CA ASP A 220 24.03 6.00 -5.67
C ASP A 220 25.28 6.43 -4.87
N LEU A 221 26.46 6.45 -5.50
CA LEU A 221 27.75 6.74 -4.84
C LEU A 221 28.34 8.10 -5.22
N ARG A 222 28.11 8.61 -6.44
CA ARG A 222 28.73 9.83 -6.98
C ARG A 222 28.48 11.08 -6.12
N ASP A 223 27.31 11.14 -5.48
CA ASP A 223 26.89 12.23 -4.59
C ASP A 223 27.28 11.95 -3.12
N ARG A 224 28.01 10.85 -2.85
CA ARG A 224 28.58 10.42 -1.55
C ARG A 224 30.11 10.44 -1.53
N ILE A 225 30.77 10.72 -2.65
CA ILE A 225 32.24 10.73 -2.69
C ILE A 225 32.76 11.85 -1.80
N TRP A 226 33.66 11.51 -0.89
CA TRP A 226 34.43 12.50 -0.14
C TRP A 226 35.39 13.21 -1.09
N TYR A 227 35.53 14.51 -0.91
CA TYR A 227 36.39 15.34 -1.74
C TYR A 227 37.40 16.06 -0.85
N ASN A 228 38.70 15.94 -1.15
CA ASN A 228 39.74 16.68 -0.41
C ASN A 228 39.42 18.18 -0.50
N PRO A 229 39.16 18.89 0.63
CA PRO A 229 38.74 20.28 0.57
C PRO A 229 39.76 21.25 -0.03
N ARG A 230 41.03 20.82 -0.20
CA ARG A 230 42.15 21.62 -0.71
C ARG A 230 42.42 21.40 -2.20
N GLU A 231 42.40 20.15 -2.69
CA GLU A 231 42.49 19.78 -4.12
C GLU A 231 41.15 19.95 -4.89
N THR A 232 40.29 20.87 -4.45
CA THR A 232 38.96 21.04 -5.08
C THR A 232 38.39 22.45 -4.99
N VAL A 233 37.71 22.82 -6.06
CA VAL A 233 36.94 24.07 -6.21
C VAL A 233 35.43 23.81 -6.07
N ILE A 234 34.69 24.84 -5.69
CA ILE A 234 33.22 24.83 -5.74
C ILE A 234 32.76 25.38 -7.08
N ASP A 235 31.99 24.60 -7.83
CA ASP A 235 31.33 25.04 -9.05
C ASP A 235 30.31 26.16 -8.72
N PRO A 236 30.49 27.40 -9.24
CA PRO A 236 29.59 28.51 -8.94
C PRO A 236 28.18 28.36 -9.53
N LEU A 237 27.97 27.43 -10.47
CA LEU A 237 26.66 27.17 -11.10
C LEU A 237 25.87 26.09 -10.37
N THR A 238 26.53 25.02 -9.91
CA THR A 238 25.86 23.87 -9.27
C THR A 238 26.05 23.78 -7.76
N GLY A 239 27.00 24.54 -7.20
CA GLY A 239 27.41 24.44 -5.80
C GLY A 239 28.15 23.15 -5.44
N ARG A 240 28.42 22.27 -6.43
CA ARG A 240 29.11 21.00 -6.23
C ARG A 240 30.61 21.22 -6.12
N ARG A 241 31.27 20.38 -5.32
CA ARG A 241 32.73 20.34 -5.22
C ARG A 241 33.26 19.53 -6.42
N LEU A 242 34.26 20.07 -7.11
CA LEU A 242 34.91 19.50 -8.28
C LEU A 242 36.42 19.51 -8.05
N CYS A 243 37.11 18.48 -8.52
CA CYS A 243 38.57 18.49 -8.63
C CYS A 243 39.00 19.57 -9.60
N ASP A 244 39.90 20.45 -9.17
CA ASP A 244 40.53 21.45 -10.04
C ASP A 244 41.50 20.79 -11.03
N ASN A 245 42.16 19.68 -10.63
CA ASN A 245 43.12 18.94 -11.45
C ASN A 245 44.24 19.84 -11.97
N ASN A 246 44.76 20.72 -11.12
CA ASN A 246 45.70 21.77 -11.49
C ASN A 246 47.14 21.25 -11.68
N GLY A 247 47.42 20.01 -11.27
CA GLY A 247 48.72 19.35 -11.38
C GLY A 247 49.70 19.76 -10.27
N LEU A 248 49.19 20.28 -9.16
CA LEU A 248 49.91 20.62 -7.94
C LEU A 248 49.47 19.69 -6.79
N ASP A 249 50.17 19.84 -5.67
CA ASP A 249 49.84 19.25 -4.37
C ASP A 249 49.57 20.45 -3.47
N ASP A 250 48.32 20.89 -3.41
CA ASP A 250 47.87 22.12 -2.74
C ASP A 250 47.75 21.95 -1.22
N ASP A 251 47.81 20.71 -0.71
CA ASP A 251 47.88 20.42 0.73
C ASP A 251 49.24 19.96 1.26
N GLU A 252 50.23 19.86 0.38
CA GLU A 252 51.62 19.47 0.63
C GLU A 252 51.75 18.06 1.27
N ASN A 253 50.80 17.14 0.99
CA ASN A 253 50.83 15.77 1.53
C ASN A 253 51.73 14.81 0.72
N GLY A 254 52.16 15.20 -0.48
CA GLY A 254 52.98 14.42 -1.40
C GLY A 254 52.21 13.77 -2.56
N LEU A 255 50.89 13.92 -2.64
CA LEU A 255 50.01 13.27 -3.60
C LEU A 255 49.24 14.31 -4.45
N VAL A 256 49.70 14.51 -5.69
CA VAL A 256 49.20 15.55 -6.62
C VAL A 256 47.77 15.27 -7.09
N ASP A 257 46.87 16.26 -6.95
CA ASP A 257 45.45 16.19 -7.31
C ASP A 257 44.64 15.05 -6.62
N ASP A 258 44.91 14.69 -5.36
CA ASP A 258 44.30 13.54 -4.63
C ASP A 258 42.80 13.67 -4.27
N CYS A 259 42.07 14.43 -5.07
CA CYS A 259 40.81 15.08 -4.77
C CYS A 259 39.63 14.18 -4.35
N ARG A 260 39.70 12.85 -4.50
CA ARG A 260 38.65 11.87 -4.10
C ARG A 260 39.16 10.80 -3.13
N GLY A 261 40.39 10.94 -2.65
CA GLY A 261 41.24 9.82 -2.24
C GLY A 261 42.22 9.45 -3.36
N TRP A 262 42.90 8.32 -3.20
CA TRP A 262 44.13 8.01 -3.93
C TRP A 262 44.24 6.53 -4.35
N ASP A 263 44.93 6.26 -5.46
CA ASP A 263 45.34 4.92 -5.86
C ASP A 263 46.77 4.63 -5.38
N PHE A 264 46.91 3.80 -4.35
CA PHE A 264 48.20 3.39 -3.79
C PHE A 264 48.87 2.26 -4.60
N VAL A 265 48.11 1.57 -5.47
CA VAL A 265 48.60 0.48 -6.32
C VAL A 265 49.33 1.06 -7.53
N ASP A 266 48.67 1.92 -8.31
CA ASP A 266 49.25 2.54 -9.51
C ASP A 266 49.94 3.89 -9.20
N ARG A 267 49.71 4.46 -8.01
CA ARG A 267 50.29 5.71 -7.49
C ARG A 267 49.91 6.94 -8.31
N ASP A 268 48.61 7.06 -8.54
CA ASP A 268 47.99 8.23 -9.14
C ASP A 268 46.66 8.61 -8.47
N ARG A 269 46.04 9.66 -9.02
CA ARG A 269 44.84 10.33 -8.51
C ARG A 269 43.51 9.64 -8.85
N ASP A 270 43.50 8.46 -9.47
CA ASP A 270 42.28 7.80 -9.96
C ASP A 270 41.92 6.53 -9.18
N PRO A 271 41.28 6.64 -8.00
CA PRO A 271 40.86 5.49 -7.18
C PRO A 271 39.65 4.73 -7.75
N ASP A 272 39.42 4.73 -9.07
CA ASP A 272 38.34 3.95 -9.70
C ASP A 272 38.56 2.44 -9.49
N ASP A 273 37.44 1.72 -9.34
CA ASP A 273 37.46 0.34 -8.85
C ASP A 273 37.94 -0.65 -9.91
N GLY A 274 39.19 -1.09 -9.81
CA GLY A 274 39.79 -2.05 -10.73
C GLY A 274 39.06 -3.40 -10.87
N HIS A 275 38.32 -3.82 -9.84
CA HIS A 275 37.85 -5.20 -9.65
C HIS A 275 36.32 -5.32 -9.45
N GLY A 276 35.71 -4.36 -8.76
CA GLY A 276 34.28 -4.31 -8.41
C GLY A 276 33.94 -4.61 -6.94
N HIS A 277 34.93 -4.91 -6.08
CA HIS A 277 34.69 -5.30 -4.68
C HIS A 277 34.49 -4.07 -3.79
N GLY A 278 35.39 -3.09 -3.86
CA GLY A 278 35.27 -1.83 -3.12
C GLY A 278 34.01 -1.03 -3.48
N THR A 279 33.55 -1.07 -4.73
CA THR A 279 32.25 -0.52 -5.15
C THR A 279 31.08 -1.17 -4.42
N PHE A 280 31.12 -2.51 -4.25
CA PHE A 280 30.04 -3.25 -3.57
C PHE A 280 30.03 -2.96 -2.06
N VAL A 281 31.22 -2.87 -1.46
CA VAL A 281 31.45 -2.49 -0.05
C VAL A 281 30.98 -1.06 0.22
N ALA A 282 31.33 -0.10 -0.65
CA ALA A 282 30.89 1.29 -0.55
C ALA A 282 29.36 1.42 -0.63
N GLY A 283 28.70 0.63 -1.48
CA GLY A 283 27.23 0.60 -1.57
C GLY A 283 26.55 0.22 -0.25
N ILE A 284 27.07 -0.80 0.44
CA ILE A 284 26.55 -1.22 1.75
C ILE A 284 26.74 -0.11 2.78
N ALA A 285 27.90 0.56 2.76
CA ALA A 285 28.23 1.59 3.74
C ALA A 285 27.41 2.89 3.55
N VAL A 286 27.34 3.44 2.32
CA VAL A 286 26.90 4.83 2.08
C VAL A 286 25.97 5.07 0.88
N ALA A 287 25.50 4.05 0.14
CA ALA A 287 24.63 4.28 -1.03
C ALA A 287 23.45 5.23 -0.74
N THR A 288 23.26 6.17 -1.65
CA THR A 288 22.23 7.21 -1.57
C THR A 288 20.84 6.61 -1.67
N ALA A 289 20.08 6.69 -0.59
CA ALA A 289 18.65 6.39 -0.60
C ALA A 289 17.84 7.57 -1.16
N GLY A 290 16.77 7.27 -1.89
CA GLY A 290 15.83 8.25 -2.41
C GLY A 290 16.32 9.04 -3.63
N ASN A 291 17.32 8.57 -4.39
CA ASN A 291 17.64 9.21 -5.67
C ASN A 291 16.66 8.81 -6.78
N TRP A 292 15.73 9.72 -7.07
CA TRP A 292 14.80 9.66 -8.20
C TRP A 292 15.54 9.81 -9.53
N ASP A 293 15.41 8.81 -10.40
CA ASP A 293 15.82 8.88 -11.80
C ASP A 293 14.66 9.38 -12.67
N PRO A 294 14.75 10.59 -13.26
CA PRO A 294 13.71 11.13 -14.14
C PRO A 294 13.64 10.43 -15.51
N VAL A 295 14.64 9.64 -15.90
CA VAL A 295 14.65 8.86 -17.15
C VAL A 295 13.91 7.54 -16.96
N ALA A 296 14.19 6.81 -15.87
CA ALA A 296 13.50 5.56 -15.54
C ALA A 296 12.13 5.76 -14.87
N GLY A 297 11.87 6.93 -14.28
CA GLY A 297 10.61 7.24 -13.59
C GLY A 297 10.44 6.50 -12.26
N VAL A 298 11.56 6.17 -11.60
CA VAL A 298 11.60 5.44 -10.32
C VAL A 298 12.67 6.04 -9.40
N TYR A 299 12.57 5.78 -8.10
CA TYR A 299 13.71 5.88 -7.21
C TYR A 299 14.66 4.73 -7.51
N ALA A 300 15.85 5.02 -8.02
CA ALA A 300 16.74 4.01 -8.54
C ALA A 300 17.64 3.44 -7.45
N GLY A 301 18.00 2.16 -7.56
CA GLY A 301 19.13 1.61 -6.80
C GLY A 301 18.83 1.06 -5.42
N VAL A 302 19.78 1.29 -4.50
CA VAL A 302 19.89 0.68 -3.17
C VAL A 302 20.17 1.71 -2.08
N ALA A 303 19.88 1.39 -0.82
CA ALA A 303 20.22 2.23 0.33
C ALA A 303 21.44 1.68 1.09
N GLY A 304 22.38 2.55 1.43
CA GLY A 304 23.49 2.25 2.33
C GLY A 304 23.16 2.59 3.78
N MET A 305 23.88 1.98 4.72
CA MET A 305 23.64 2.13 6.15
C MET A 305 23.73 3.59 6.61
N ALA A 306 24.71 4.35 6.13
CA ALA A 306 24.80 5.80 6.31
C ALA A 306 24.42 6.51 5.00
N ARG A 307 23.10 6.56 4.69
CA ARG A 307 22.48 7.18 3.49
C ARG A 307 23.07 8.55 3.09
N GLN A 308 23.51 9.35 4.06
CA GLN A 308 24.07 10.70 3.89
C GLN A 308 25.55 10.81 4.32
N GLY A 309 26.20 9.70 4.67
CA GLY A 309 27.65 9.65 4.89
C GLY A 309 28.45 9.87 3.61
N SER A 310 29.76 10.06 3.73
CA SER A 310 30.66 10.13 2.58
C SER A 310 31.68 8.97 2.55
N VAL A 311 32.13 8.61 1.35
CA VAL A 311 33.18 7.59 1.14
C VAL A 311 34.45 8.24 0.61
N MET A 312 35.55 8.07 1.34
CA MET A 312 36.90 8.34 0.86
C MET A 312 37.41 7.07 0.17
N ALA A 313 37.65 7.16 -1.14
CA ALA A 313 37.97 6.01 -1.98
C ALA A 313 39.49 5.78 -2.01
N LEU A 314 39.96 4.69 -1.39
CA LEU A 314 41.38 4.38 -1.27
C LEU A 314 41.65 3.03 -1.93
N ARG A 315 42.23 3.06 -3.13
CA ARG A 315 42.56 1.85 -3.87
C ARG A 315 43.91 1.33 -3.39
N SER A 316 43.89 0.22 -2.67
CA SER A 316 45.07 -0.48 -2.13
C SER A 316 45.09 -1.96 -2.49
N LEU A 317 44.09 -2.43 -3.23
CA LEU A 317 44.00 -3.74 -3.85
C LEU A 317 43.94 -3.57 -5.39
N ASP A 318 44.63 -4.44 -6.11
CA ASP A 318 44.71 -4.44 -7.56
C ASP A 318 43.46 -5.02 -8.25
N ASN A 319 43.48 -5.08 -9.57
CA ASN A 319 42.39 -5.60 -10.40
C ASN A 319 42.10 -7.10 -10.20
N THR A 320 42.90 -7.80 -9.39
CA THR A 320 42.70 -9.20 -8.98
C THR A 320 42.21 -9.34 -7.53
N GLY A 321 42.06 -8.22 -6.81
CA GLY A 321 41.70 -8.19 -5.39
C GLY A 321 42.89 -8.42 -4.44
N ALA A 322 44.13 -8.29 -4.93
CA ALA A 322 45.35 -8.50 -4.14
C ALA A 322 46.06 -7.16 -3.86
N GLY A 323 46.66 -7.00 -2.69
CA GLY A 323 47.42 -5.80 -2.35
C GLY A 323 48.50 -6.07 -1.32
N THR A 324 49.41 -5.11 -1.13
CA THR A 324 50.52 -5.26 -0.19
C THR A 324 50.18 -4.66 1.17
N ALA A 325 50.82 -5.19 2.22
CA ALA A 325 50.68 -4.67 3.57
C ALA A 325 51.13 -3.20 3.70
N PHE A 326 52.05 -2.74 2.83
CA PHE A 326 52.54 -1.38 2.86
C PHE A 326 51.52 -0.41 2.25
N ASP A 327 50.99 -0.71 1.06
CA ASP A 327 50.02 0.16 0.38
C ASP A 327 48.70 0.28 1.18
N ILE A 328 48.31 -0.79 1.90
CA ILE A 328 47.17 -0.78 2.82
C ILE A 328 47.48 0.02 4.11
N ALA A 329 48.71 -0.06 4.64
CA ALA A 329 49.12 0.75 5.78
C ALA A 329 49.20 2.24 5.43
N ASP A 330 49.69 2.57 4.23
CA ASP A 330 49.78 3.93 3.71
C ASP A 330 48.40 4.54 3.53
N ALA A 331 47.46 3.80 2.94
CA ALA A 331 46.06 4.20 2.85
C ALA A 331 45.37 4.41 4.21
N ILE A 332 45.68 3.60 5.24
CA ILE A 332 45.18 3.84 6.61
C ILE A 332 45.74 5.15 7.17
N VAL A 333 47.03 5.43 7.00
CA VAL A 333 47.66 6.68 7.47
C VAL A 333 47.09 7.89 6.73
N TYR A 334 46.94 7.79 5.41
CA TYR A 334 46.30 8.79 4.57
C TYR A 334 44.87 9.10 5.04
N ALA A 335 44.04 8.06 5.25
CA ALA A 335 42.67 8.21 5.71
C ALA A 335 42.58 9.01 7.01
N VAL A 336 43.46 8.69 7.97
CA VAL A 336 43.56 9.36 9.26
C VAL A 336 43.95 10.84 9.08
N ASN A 337 44.97 11.11 8.26
CA ASN A 337 45.48 12.45 8.02
C ASN A 337 44.46 13.35 7.30
N GLN A 338 43.70 12.79 6.36
CA GLN A 338 42.60 13.46 5.65
C GLN A 338 41.28 13.51 6.45
N GLY A 339 41.29 13.07 7.71
CA GLY A 339 40.21 13.31 8.65
C GLY A 339 39.08 12.27 8.64
N ALA A 340 39.31 11.05 8.14
CA ALA A 340 38.41 9.93 8.40
C ALA A 340 38.18 9.74 9.91
N ARG A 341 37.00 9.20 10.27
CA ARG A 341 36.69 8.75 11.64
C ARG A 341 36.35 7.26 11.72
N VAL A 342 36.12 6.65 10.57
CA VAL A 342 35.92 5.22 10.38
C VAL A 342 36.75 4.77 9.18
N VAL A 343 37.53 3.71 9.35
CA VAL A 343 38.27 3.02 8.29
C VAL A 343 37.72 1.61 8.18
N ASN A 344 37.19 1.23 7.02
CA ASN A 344 36.68 -0.11 6.76
C ASN A 344 37.72 -0.92 5.97
N LEU A 345 38.18 -2.00 6.58
CA LEU A 345 39.10 -2.98 6.01
C LEU A 345 38.32 -4.27 5.69
N SER A 346 37.69 -4.29 4.52
CA SER A 346 36.97 -5.47 3.99
C SER A 346 37.90 -6.54 3.42
N LEU A 347 39.10 -6.66 3.99
CA LEU A 347 40.22 -7.46 3.54
C LEU A 347 40.89 -8.19 4.72
N THR A 348 41.64 -9.26 4.44
CA THR A 348 42.42 -9.99 5.44
C THR A 348 43.75 -10.47 4.87
N LEU A 349 44.77 -10.60 5.72
CA LEU A 349 45.92 -11.43 5.42
C LEU A 349 45.47 -12.88 5.30
N ASN A 350 45.81 -13.56 4.19
CA ASN A 350 45.35 -14.92 3.84
C ASN A 350 46.00 -16.04 4.67
N THR A 351 46.39 -15.77 5.91
CA THR A 351 46.97 -16.71 6.88
C THR A 351 46.58 -16.30 8.31
N PRO A 352 46.29 -17.25 9.21
CA PRO A 352 46.06 -16.94 10.62
C PRO A 352 47.31 -16.34 11.28
N GLU A 353 48.49 -16.82 10.90
CA GLU A 353 49.77 -16.39 11.46
C GLU A 353 50.66 -15.86 10.31
N PRO A 354 50.59 -14.55 10.00
CA PRO A 354 51.49 -13.90 9.06
C PRO A 354 52.90 -13.79 9.63
N ASP A 355 53.88 -13.46 8.77
CA ASP A 355 55.24 -13.21 9.26
C ASP A 355 55.29 -11.95 10.16
N PRO A 356 56.24 -11.88 11.11
CA PRO A 356 56.29 -10.79 12.08
C PRO A 356 56.48 -9.39 11.48
N TYR A 357 57.08 -9.27 10.28
CA TYR A 357 57.36 -7.98 9.66
C TYR A 357 56.11 -7.42 8.97
N THR A 358 55.41 -8.26 8.20
CA THR A 358 54.09 -7.94 7.64
C THR A 358 53.10 -7.56 8.75
N LEU A 359 53.10 -8.32 9.85
CA LEU A 359 52.25 -8.04 11.00
C LEU A 359 52.58 -6.69 11.66
N GLU A 360 53.87 -6.36 11.81
CA GLU A 360 54.33 -5.11 12.41
C GLU A 360 53.92 -3.87 11.59
N VAL A 361 53.90 -3.97 10.25
CA VAL A 361 53.44 -2.89 9.36
C VAL A 361 51.97 -2.56 9.62
N TYR A 362 51.08 -3.57 9.59
CA TYR A 362 49.67 -3.37 9.92
C TYR A 362 49.45 -2.89 11.36
N ARG A 363 50.19 -3.46 12.33
CA ARG A 363 50.07 -3.08 13.75
C ARG A 363 50.27 -1.58 13.93
N ARG A 364 51.33 -1.03 13.33
CA ARG A 364 51.63 0.41 13.40
C ARG A 364 50.56 1.28 12.74
N ALA A 365 50.04 0.87 11.59
CA ALA A 365 48.98 1.62 10.90
C ALA A 365 47.67 1.63 11.69
N VAL A 366 47.28 0.48 12.26
CA VAL A 366 46.10 0.36 13.12
C VAL A 366 46.26 1.16 14.42
N GLU A 367 47.42 1.09 15.08
CA GLU A 367 47.71 1.89 16.27
C GLU A 367 47.75 3.40 15.95
N TYR A 368 48.27 3.79 14.78
CA TYR A 368 48.25 5.18 14.32
C TYR A 368 46.81 5.69 14.18
N ALA A 369 45.93 4.89 13.58
CA ALA A 369 44.50 5.22 13.46
C ALA A 369 43.84 5.37 14.85
N GLN A 370 44.08 4.44 15.76
CA GLN A 370 43.50 4.46 17.11
C GLN A 370 43.97 5.66 17.94
N VAL A 371 45.27 6.00 17.88
CA VAL A 371 45.84 7.18 18.57
C VAL A 371 45.25 8.50 18.04
N HIS A 372 44.85 8.55 16.76
CA HIS A 372 44.18 9.70 16.14
C HIS A 372 42.65 9.63 16.18
N ASP A 373 42.10 8.80 17.07
CA ASP A 373 40.66 8.62 17.26
C ASP A 373 39.90 8.19 15.99
N VAL A 374 40.42 7.18 15.29
CA VAL A 374 39.79 6.57 14.12
C VAL A 374 39.42 5.13 14.42
N LEU A 375 38.15 4.78 14.26
CA LEU A 375 37.69 3.41 14.43
C LEU A 375 38.04 2.60 13.18
N VAL A 376 38.91 1.59 13.34
CA VAL A 376 39.13 0.58 12.30
C VAL A 376 38.09 -0.53 12.46
N VAL A 377 37.41 -0.87 11.37
CA VAL A 377 36.46 -1.99 11.27
C VAL A 377 37.05 -3.01 10.31
N GLY A 378 37.15 -4.28 10.74
CA GLY A 378 37.84 -5.32 9.97
C GLY A 378 37.00 -6.58 9.76
N ALA A 379 37.02 -7.12 8.55
CA ALA A 379 36.40 -8.41 8.22
C ALA A 379 37.15 -9.57 8.91
N SER A 380 36.43 -10.54 9.51
CA SER A 380 37.08 -11.61 10.28
C SER A 380 37.84 -12.65 9.43
N GLY A 381 37.47 -12.80 8.16
CA GLY A 381 38.03 -13.75 7.18
C GLY A 381 37.06 -14.87 6.78
N ASN A 382 37.35 -15.55 5.66
CA ASN A 382 36.37 -16.40 4.95
C ASN A 382 36.77 -17.90 4.84
N LEU A 383 37.47 -18.46 5.85
CA LEU A 383 38.02 -19.83 5.80
C LEU A 383 37.41 -20.82 6.83
N ASN A 384 36.34 -20.45 7.54
CA ASN A 384 35.76 -21.19 8.68
C ASN A 384 36.80 -21.51 9.77
N TYR A 385 37.76 -20.61 9.98
CA TYR A 385 38.88 -20.83 10.90
C TYR A 385 38.54 -20.36 12.31
N GLN A 386 38.96 -21.12 13.33
CA GLN A 386 38.79 -20.80 14.76
C GLN A 386 39.83 -19.76 15.26
N SER A 387 40.14 -18.77 14.42
CA SER A 387 40.78 -17.52 14.83
C SER A 387 40.45 -16.45 13.82
N VAL A 388 40.13 -15.24 14.31
CA VAL A 388 39.99 -14.04 13.48
C VAL A 388 41.33 -13.72 12.80
N PHE A 389 41.31 -13.31 11.54
CA PHE A 389 42.52 -12.98 10.79
C PHE A 389 42.90 -11.51 10.96
N TYR A 390 44.16 -11.17 10.71
CA TYR A 390 44.61 -9.78 10.70
C TYR A 390 44.16 -9.08 9.40
N PRO A 391 43.82 -7.78 9.42
CA PRO A 391 43.97 -6.85 10.54
C PRO A 391 42.86 -6.90 11.61
N ALA A 392 41.73 -7.58 11.38
CA ALA A 392 40.62 -7.63 12.36
C ALA A 392 41.03 -8.16 13.74
N ARG A 393 42.03 -9.05 13.83
CA ARG A 393 42.55 -9.60 15.11
C ARG A 393 43.39 -8.63 15.95
N PHE A 394 43.59 -7.37 15.55
CA PHE A 394 44.28 -6.38 16.40
C PHE A 394 43.36 -5.83 17.52
N PRO A 395 43.88 -5.61 18.74
CA PRO A 395 43.11 -4.93 19.80
C PRO A 395 42.58 -3.57 19.32
N GLY A 396 41.35 -3.21 19.71
CA GLY A 396 40.72 -1.93 19.38
C GLY A 396 40.10 -1.83 17.98
N VAL A 397 40.47 -2.73 17.05
CA VAL A 397 39.72 -2.93 15.80
C VAL A 397 38.38 -3.58 16.14
N LEU A 398 37.29 -3.17 15.47
CA LEU A 398 36.01 -3.86 15.54
C LEU A 398 36.03 -5.05 14.57
N ALA A 399 36.15 -6.26 15.08
CA ALA A 399 36.21 -7.48 14.29
C ALA A 399 34.80 -7.99 13.93
N VAL A 400 34.46 -7.98 12.63
CA VAL A 400 33.12 -8.28 12.12
C VAL A 400 33.10 -9.59 11.35
N GLY A 401 32.31 -10.55 11.85
CA GLY A 401 32.00 -11.82 11.17
C GLY A 401 30.72 -11.72 10.34
N ALA A 402 30.47 -12.73 9.51
CA ALA A 402 29.30 -12.80 8.64
C ALA A 402 28.19 -13.64 9.27
N SER A 403 26.94 -13.15 9.23
CA SER A 403 25.73 -13.90 9.55
C SER A 403 24.88 -14.19 8.31
N THR A 404 24.00 -15.19 8.44
CA THR A 404 22.94 -15.52 7.47
C THR A 404 21.64 -14.77 7.78
N GLN A 405 20.63 -14.91 6.90
CA GLN A 405 19.25 -14.46 7.12
C GLN A 405 18.57 -15.05 8.37
N THR A 406 19.16 -16.07 8.99
CA THR A 406 18.61 -16.75 10.18
C THR A 406 19.52 -16.56 11.40
N ASP A 407 20.32 -15.49 11.41
CA ASP A 407 21.25 -15.09 12.48
C ASP A 407 22.37 -16.10 12.83
N ALA A 408 22.43 -17.24 12.15
CA ALA A 408 23.54 -18.16 12.27
C ALA A 408 24.82 -17.53 11.70
N ARG A 409 25.97 -17.81 12.34
CA ARG A 409 27.28 -17.53 11.73
C ARG A 409 27.33 -18.20 10.35
N ALA A 410 27.67 -17.43 9.32
CA ALA A 410 27.88 -17.94 7.98
C ALA A 410 29.02 -18.96 7.98
N PHE A 411 28.84 -20.11 7.33
CA PHE A 411 29.74 -21.26 7.51
C PHE A 411 31.22 -20.93 7.23
N PHE A 412 31.50 -20.02 6.29
CA PHE A 412 32.85 -19.58 5.93
C PHE A 412 33.44 -18.54 6.89
N SER A 413 32.63 -17.87 7.71
CA SER A 413 33.11 -16.77 8.57
C SER A 413 34.10 -17.30 9.59
N ASN A 414 35.30 -16.72 9.65
CA ASN A 414 36.23 -16.98 10.75
C ASN A 414 35.64 -16.47 12.07
N TYR A 415 36.03 -17.12 13.16
CA TYR A 415 35.40 -17.00 14.48
C TYR A 415 36.43 -17.25 15.59
N GLY A 416 36.12 -16.91 16.84
CA GLY A 416 37.03 -17.08 17.98
C GLY A 416 36.94 -15.94 19.01
N PRO A 417 37.79 -15.95 20.05
CA PRO A 417 37.73 -15.01 21.19
C PRO A 417 38.16 -13.57 20.86
N ARG A 418 38.36 -13.25 19.56
CA ARG A 418 38.70 -11.93 19.03
C ARG A 418 37.68 -11.45 18.00
N LEU A 419 36.54 -12.14 17.87
CA LEU A 419 35.39 -11.69 17.11
C LEU A 419 34.56 -10.76 18.00
N ASP A 420 34.24 -9.55 17.56
CA ASP A 420 33.45 -8.61 18.37
C ASP A 420 31.95 -8.76 18.11
N ILE A 421 31.53 -8.82 16.84
CA ILE A 421 30.12 -8.93 16.42
C ILE A 421 30.01 -9.68 15.09
N VAL A 422 28.79 -10.08 14.72
CA VAL A 422 28.43 -10.50 13.36
C VAL A 422 27.48 -9.51 12.68
N ALA A 423 27.56 -9.42 11.36
CA ALA A 423 26.66 -8.64 10.53
C ALA A 423 26.32 -9.40 9.22
N PRO A 424 25.25 -9.03 8.50
CA PRO A 424 24.83 -9.70 7.27
C PRO A 424 25.96 -9.84 6.23
N GLY A 425 26.29 -11.09 5.85
CA GLY A 425 27.36 -11.38 4.88
C GLY A 425 27.03 -12.47 3.85
N VAL A 426 25.76 -12.92 3.78
CA VAL A 426 25.30 -14.00 2.89
C VAL A 426 24.09 -13.54 2.08
N GLY A 427 24.15 -13.65 0.75
CA GLY A 427 23.04 -13.20 -0.11
C GLY A 427 22.82 -11.69 -0.01
N ILE A 428 23.90 -10.90 -0.07
CA ILE A 428 23.83 -9.44 0.07
C ILE A 428 23.60 -8.81 -1.30
N PHE A 429 22.78 -7.76 -1.36
CA PHE A 429 22.46 -7.00 -2.57
C PHE A 429 23.03 -5.58 -2.45
N SER A 430 23.79 -5.13 -3.45
CA SER A 430 24.46 -3.82 -3.45
C SER A 430 24.78 -3.33 -4.88
N THR A 431 25.50 -2.20 -4.96
CA THR A 431 26.08 -1.58 -6.16
C THR A 431 27.22 -2.41 -6.75
N LEU A 432 27.49 -2.25 -8.05
CA LEU A 432 28.56 -2.92 -8.80
C LEU A 432 29.21 -1.97 -9.82
N ARG A 433 30.43 -2.30 -10.24
CA ARG A 433 30.98 -1.79 -11.52
C ARG A 433 30.42 -2.67 -12.65
N GLY A 434 29.86 -2.06 -13.68
CA GLY A 434 29.28 -2.74 -14.84
C GLY A 434 29.41 -1.88 -16.11
N PRO A 435 29.07 -2.42 -17.30
CA PRO A 435 29.03 -1.64 -18.53
C PRO A 435 27.80 -0.72 -18.52
N GLY A 436 28.05 0.58 -18.39
CA GLY A 436 27.05 1.57 -17.99
C GLY A 436 27.15 1.81 -16.48
N GLU A 437 27.26 3.08 -16.10
CA GLU A 437 27.81 3.55 -14.81
C GLU A 437 27.15 2.95 -13.57
N ASN A 438 25.89 2.52 -13.71
CA ASN A 438 24.97 2.14 -12.65
C ASN A 438 24.61 0.65 -12.80
N ALA A 439 25.08 -0.20 -11.89
CA ALA A 439 24.84 -1.63 -11.92
C ALA A 439 24.60 -2.17 -10.51
N TYR A 440 23.73 -3.17 -10.40
CA TYR A 440 23.26 -3.70 -9.11
C TYR A 440 23.16 -5.21 -9.16
N GLY A 441 23.38 -5.89 -8.03
CA GLY A 441 23.28 -7.34 -8.01
C GLY A 441 23.32 -7.99 -6.64
N LEU A 442 22.85 -9.24 -6.62
CA LEU A 442 22.95 -10.15 -5.49
C LEU A 442 24.27 -10.92 -5.56
N ILE A 443 25.10 -10.81 -4.53
CA ILE A 443 26.24 -11.70 -4.32
C ILE A 443 25.77 -12.94 -3.55
N SER A 444 26.08 -14.12 -4.07
CA SER A 444 25.65 -15.41 -3.52
C SER A 444 26.67 -16.54 -3.78
N GLY A 445 26.41 -17.73 -3.23
CA GLY A 445 27.28 -18.91 -3.39
C GLY A 445 28.72 -18.67 -2.90
N ALA A 446 29.69 -18.89 -3.79
CA ALA A 446 31.11 -18.68 -3.50
C ALA A 446 31.50 -17.19 -3.37
N GLY A 447 30.63 -16.26 -3.76
CA GLY A 447 30.88 -14.83 -3.63
C GLY A 447 30.60 -14.25 -2.25
N ASN A 448 29.92 -14.97 -1.35
CA ASN A 448 29.58 -14.49 0.00
C ASN A 448 30.85 -14.21 0.84
N GLY A 449 30.78 -13.28 1.80
CA GLY A 449 31.98 -12.87 2.54
C GLY A 449 31.75 -11.97 3.76
N THR A 450 32.68 -12.05 4.71
CA THR A 450 32.82 -11.13 5.86
C THR A 450 33.15 -9.70 5.41
N SER A 451 33.69 -9.54 4.20
CA SER A 451 33.89 -8.25 3.53
C SER A 451 32.61 -7.45 3.28
N TYR A 452 31.44 -8.11 3.23
CA TYR A 452 30.13 -7.43 3.14
C TYR A 452 29.47 -7.22 4.50
N ALA A 453 29.94 -7.92 5.54
CA ALA A 453 29.48 -7.73 6.91
C ALA A 453 30.10 -6.47 7.54
N ALA A 454 31.42 -6.28 7.41
CA ALA A 454 32.16 -5.12 7.90
C ALA A 454 31.55 -3.74 7.53
N PRO A 455 31.18 -3.44 6.27
CA PRO A 455 30.64 -2.13 5.90
C PRO A 455 29.28 -1.79 6.53
N HIS A 456 28.47 -2.78 6.93
CA HIS A 456 27.28 -2.51 7.74
C HIS A 456 27.68 -1.88 9.09
N ALA A 457 28.67 -2.43 9.77
CA ALA A 457 29.16 -1.92 11.04
C ALA A 457 29.88 -0.56 10.88
N ALA A 458 30.67 -0.39 9.82
CA ALA A 458 31.30 0.89 9.49
C ALA A 458 30.27 2.00 9.27
N GLY A 459 29.17 1.70 8.56
CA GLY A 459 28.06 2.63 8.38
C GLY A 459 27.35 2.99 9.70
N VAL A 460 27.06 2.02 10.58
CA VAL A 460 26.49 2.30 11.91
C VAL A 460 27.45 3.14 12.75
N ALA A 461 28.75 2.88 12.71
CA ALA A 461 29.75 3.70 13.39
C ALA A 461 29.74 5.15 12.88
N ALA A 462 29.54 5.38 11.58
CA ALA A 462 29.40 6.73 11.02
C ALA A 462 28.11 7.43 11.45
N LEU A 463 26.96 6.71 11.54
CA LEU A 463 25.73 7.24 12.12
C LEU A 463 25.95 7.71 13.57
N VAL A 464 26.60 6.87 14.39
CA VAL A 464 26.91 7.17 15.80
C VAL A 464 27.87 8.35 15.92
N ARG A 465 28.95 8.39 15.12
CA ARG A 465 29.93 9.51 15.11
C ARG A 465 29.31 10.84 14.68
N GLY A 466 28.37 10.84 13.72
CA GLY A 466 27.62 12.05 13.34
C GLY A 466 26.76 12.57 14.49
N LEU A 467 26.04 11.67 15.18
CA LEU A 467 25.26 12.03 16.36
C LEU A 467 26.12 12.48 17.54
N ARG A 468 27.24 11.81 17.78
CA ARG A 468 28.06 11.92 18.98
C ARG A 468 29.55 12.07 18.61
N PRO A 469 29.95 13.25 18.10
CA PRO A 469 31.34 13.53 17.73
C PRO A 469 32.28 13.60 18.95
N ASP A 470 31.74 13.57 20.17
CA ASP A 470 32.45 13.48 21.44
C ASP A 470 32.81 12.05 21.87
N LEU A 471 32.21 11.02 21.26
CA LEU A 471 32.57 9.63 21.53
C LEU A 471 33.80 9.26 20.71
N ASP A 472 34.84 8.81 21.41
CA ASP A 472 36.05 8.25 20.78
C ASP A 472 35.81 6.84 20.19
N HIS A 473 36.80 6.32 19.47
CA HIS A 473 36.75 5.03 18.79
C HIS A 473 36.53 3.86 19.76
N VAL A 474 37.00 3.96 21.01
CA VAL A 474 36.79 2.94 22.04
C VAL A 474 35.32 2.97 22.46
N ALA A 475 34.78 4.14 22.77
CA ALA A 475 33.41 4.32 23.19
C ALA A 475 32.39 3.96 22.08
N VAL A 476 32.72 4.22 20.81
CA VAL A 476 31.92 3.77 19.65
C VAL A 476 32.02 2.25 19.46
N ASN A 477 33.20 1.64 19.58
CA ASN A 477 33.37 0.18 19.50
C ASN A 477 32.58 -0.52 20.65
N ASP A 478 32.73 -0.04 21.89
CA ASP A 478 31.93 -0.49 23.04
C ASP A 478 30.42 -0.31 22.85
N LEU A 479 30.00 0.74 22.14
CA LEU A 479 28.58 1.00 21.86
C LEU A 479 28.05 -0.03 20.87
N LEU A 480 28.69 -0.21 19.71
CA LEU A 480 28.28 -1.19 18.71
C LEU A 480 28.23 -2.62 19.27
N ARG A 481 29.16 -2.97 20.20
CA ARG A 481 29.17 -4.26 20.89
C ARG A 481 28.03 -4.43 21.89
N ARG A 482 27.84 -3.48 22.82
CA ARG A 482 26.81 -3.62 23.88
C ARG A 482 25.38 -3.47 23.37
N THR A 483 25.18 -2.79 22.24
CA THR A 483 23.86 -2.63 21.61
C THR A 483 23.53 -3.73 20.61
N ALA A 484 24.44 -4.68 20.36
CA ALA A 484 24.18 -5.84 19.52
C ALA A 484 23.00 -6.67 20.06
N ASP A 485 22.29 -7.35 19.15
CA ASP A 485 21.29 -8.34 19.50
C ASP A 485 22.01 -9.66 19.75
N ASP A 486 22.00 -10.10 21.02
CA ASP A 486 22.55 -11.35 21.50
C ASP A 486 21.92 -12.53 20.72
N VAL A 487 22.73 -13.21 19.90
CA VAL A 487 22.33 -14.33 19.05
C VAL A 487 23.40 -15.42 19.12
N GLY A 488 22.98 -16.66 19.36
CA GLY A 488 23.89 -17.76 19.68
C GLY A 488 23.73 -18.18 21.15
N ASP A 489 24.84 -18.39 21.84
CA ASP A 489 24.87 -18.65 23.28
C ASP A 489 24.84 -17.33 24.07
N PRO A 490 24.02 -17.18 25.12
CA PRO A 490 23.79 -15.89 25.77
C PRO A 490 25.06 -15.17 26.27
N GLY A 491 25.22 -13.91 25.84
CA GLY A 491 26.33 -13.04 26.19
C GLY A 491 27.41 -12.99 25.11
N PHE A 492 28.67 -13.17 25.50
CA PHE A 492 29.77 -13.29 24.55
C PHE A 492 29.99 -14.76 24.18
N ASP A 493 29.87 -15.10 22.90
CA ASP A 493 30.24 -16.40 22.37
C ASP A 493 31.28 -16.32 21.23
N ALA A 494 32.03 -17.40 21.02
CA ALA A 494 33.12 -17.42 20.06
C ALA A 494 32.67 -17.54 18.58
N GLN A 495 31.39 -17.81 18.30
CA GLN A 495 30.79 -17.91 16.96
C GLN A 495 30.22 -16.56 16.48
N THR A 496 29.59 -15.78 17.37
CA THR A 496 28.89 -14.53 17.01
C THR A 496 29.46 -13.28 17.68
N GLY A 497 30.39 -13.43 18.63
CA GLY A 497 30.93 -12.32 19.42
C GLY A 497 29.92 -11.91 20.50
N TRP A 498 29.61 -10.61 20.56
CA TRP A 498 28.50 -10.06 21.35
C TRP A 498 27.14 -10.14 20.63
N GLY A 499 27.07 -10.84 19.50
CA GLY A 499 25.85 -11.04 18.71
C GLY A 499 25.80 -10.22 17.42
N ARG A 500 24.60 -10.04 16.89
CA ARG A 500 24.35 -9.35 15.62
C ARG A 500 24.31 -7.84 15.80
N LEU A 501 24.98 -7.12 14.90
CA LEU A 501 24.84 -5.66 14.76
C LEU A 501 23.37 -5.21 14.76
N ASN A 502 23.02 -4.28 15.65
CA ASN A 502 21.73 -3.59 15.65
C ASN A 502 21.95 -2.07 15.55
N ALA A 503 21.62 -1.51 14.39
CA ALA A 503 21.74 -0.09 14.09
C ALA A 503 20.80 0.77 14.94
N TYR A 504 19.54 0.34 15.13
CA TYR A 504 18.55 1.11 15.88
C TYR A 504 18.92 1.26 17.35
N ARG A 505 19.35 0.19 18.02
CA ARG A 505 19.79 0.24 19.42
C ARG A 505 21.04 1.10 19.58
N ALA A 506 22.01 0.98 18.67
CA ALA A 506 23.21 1.82 18.65
C ALA A 506 22.86 3.31 18.51
N VAL A 507 22.07 3.67 17.51
CA VAL A 507 21.66 5.06 17.23
C VAL A 507 20.77 5.61 18.34
N SER A 508 19.86 4.80 18.90
CA SER A 508 19.00 5.19 20.03
C SER A 508 19.80 5.51 21.29
N GLU A 509 20.81 4.71 21.62
CA GLU A 509 21.65 4.97 22.80
C GLU A 509 22.56 6.19 22.58
N ALA A 510 23.05 6.39 21.34
CA ALA A 510 23.77 7.62 20.97
C ALA A 510 22.89 8.87 21.15
N VAL A 511 21.62 8.82 20.69
CA VAL A 511 20.60 9.87 20.89
C VAL A 511 20.31 10.13 22.36
N ALA A 512 20.23 9.09 23.20
CA ALA A 512 19.94 9.24 24.64
C ALA A 512 20.99 10.08 25.40
N GLY A 513 22.20 10.21 24.87
CA GLY A 513 23.25 11.11 25.41
C GLY A 513 23.23 12.54 24.86
N LEU A 514 22.15 12.97 24.18
CA LEU A 514 21.99 14.32 23.64
C LEU A 514 21.06 15.19 24.50
N ALA A 515 21.33 16.49 24.51
CA ALA A 515 20.48 17.51 25.09
C ALA A 515 19.96 18.47 24.02
N LEU A 516 18.66 18.80 24.11
CA LEU A 516 17.95 19.68 23.19
C LEU A 516 17.63 21.03 23.86
N SER A 517 17.86 22.13 23.16
CA SER A 517 17.44 23.47 23.55
C SER A 517 16.66 24.11 22.40
N LEU A 518 15.43 24.56 22.67
CA LEU A 518 14.52 25.13 21.67
C LEU A 518 14.11 26.55 22.06
N VAL A 519 14.22 27.49 21.13
CA VAL A 519 13.82 28.89 21.31
C VAL A 519 13.03 29.37 20.09
N ALA A 520 11.94 30.10 20.31
CA ALA A 520 11.21 30.81 19.28
C ALA A 520 11.80 32.21 19.05
N ASP A 521 12.08 32.57 17.79
CA ASP A 521 12.51 33.92 17.42
C ASP A 521 11.61 34.54 16.31
N PRO A 522 10.85 35.61 16.60
CA PRO A 522 10.67 36.22 17.92
C PRO A 522 9.79 35.35 18.85
N PRO A 523 9.89 35.51 20.19
CA PRO A 523 9.10 34.74 21.16
C PRO A 523 7.64 35.21 21.28
N THR A 524 7.26 36.27 20.57
CA THR A 524 5.89 36.80 20.50
C THR A 524 5.59 37.26 19.09
N ILE A 525 4.46 36.83 18.52
CA ILE A 525 4.00 37.17 17.18
C ILE A 525 2.49 37.44 17.15
N ALA A 526 2.00 38.12 16.11
CA ALA A 526 0.56 38.27 15.90
C ALA A 526 -0.05 37.02 15.25
N VAL A 527 -1.38 36.87 15.34
CA VAL A 527 -2.16 35.90 14.55
C VAL A 527 -1.79 36.00 13.06
N GLY A 528 -1.61 34.86 12.38
CA GLY A 528 -1.22 34.79 10.97
C GLY A 528 0.22 35.21 10.64
N SER A 529 1.00 35.64 11.64
CA SER A 529 2.43 35.94 11.47
C SER A 529 3.30 34.70 11.65
N GLU A 530 4.61 34.85 11.43
CA GLU A 530 5.58 33.75 11.44
C GLU A 530 6.67 33.94 12.49
N ALA A 531 7.19 32.83 13.01
CA ALA A 531 8.38 32.79 13.85
C ALA A 531 9.35 31.69 13.36
N THR A 532 10.65 31.92 13.53
CA THR A 532 11.67 30.89 13.29
C THR A 532 11.88 30.12 14.59
N MET A 533 11.77 28.80 14.55
CA MET A 533 12.21 27.97 15.66
C MET A 533 13.70 27.72 15.54
N ARG A 534 14.46 27.94 16.62
CA ARG A 534 15.89 27.62 16.70
C ARG A 534 16.09 26.50 17.70
N LEU A 535 16.31 25.30 17.18
CA LEU A 535 16.80 24.17 17.96
C LEU A 535 18.33 24.17 17.93
N GLN A 536 18.94 24.00 19.09
CA GLN A 536 20.33 23.60 19.26
C GLN A 536 20.36 22.20 19.93
N VAL A 537 21.13 21.31 19.34
CA VAL A 537 21.48 19.99 19.85
C VAL A 537 22.93 20.03 20.33
N SER A 538 23.18 19.39 21.47
CA SER A 538 24.46 19.37 22.17
C SER A 538 24.62 18.07 22.93
N VAL A 539 25.84 17.74 23.34
CA VAL A 539 26.10 16.60 24.25
C VAL A 539 25.45 16.88 25.61
N ALA A 540 24.78 15.89 26.19
CA ALA A 540 24.23 16.02 27.54
C ALA A 540 25.37 16.17 28.57
N GLY A 541 25.33 17.27 29.34
CA GLY A 541 26.26 17.47 30.45
C GLY A 541 26.03 16.45 31.58
N PRO A 542 27.05 16.18 32.42
CA PRO A 542 26.88 15.28 33.58
C PRO A 542 25.78 15.80 34.50
N GLU A 543 24.89 14.91 34.98
CA GLU A 543 23.90 15.26 36.01
C GLU A 543 24.60 15.86 37.23
N VAL A 544 24.46 17.17 37.42
CA VAL A 544 24.73 17.78 38.72
C VAL A 544 23.59 17.38 39.66
N ARG A 545 23.68 16.17 40.22
CA ARG A 545 22.84 15.73 41.34
C ARG A 545 23.13 16.63 42.54
N GLY A 546 22.37 17.71 42.64
CA GLY A 546 22.40 18.63 43.78
C GLY A 546 21.97 17.92 45.05
N GLN A 547 22.92 17.27 45.74
CA GLN A 547 22.73 16.91 47.14
C GLN A 547 22.58 18.20 47.95
N GLY A 548 21.46 18.33 48.65
CA GLY A 548 21.17 19.48 49.50
C GLY A 548 22.14 19.57 50.68
N ALA A 549 23.22 20.34 50.53
CA ALA A 549 24.02 20.78 51.65
C ALA A 549 23.33 21.99 52.32
N GLY A 550 22.64 21.74 53.43
CA GLY A 550 22.08 22.80 54.26
C GLY A 550 23.19 23.64 54.91
N GLY A 551 23.07 24.98 54.85
CA GLY A 551 24.04 25.89 55.46
C GLY A 551 23.57 27.33 55.43
N TRP A 552 22.89 27.78 56.49
CA TRP A 552 22.58 29.19 56.71
C TRP A 552 23.85 29.96 57.11
N GLY A 553 24.13 31.08 56.44
CA GLY A 553 25.23 31.99 56.81
C GLY A 553 25.30 33.20 55.88
N GLY A 554 24.80 34.35 56.33
CA GLY A 554 24.77 35.57 55.51
C GLY A 554 26.07 36.38 55.54
N GLY A 555 26.33 37.12 54.46
CA GLY A 555 27.46 38.06 54.37
C GLY A 555 27.55 38.69 52.97
N ALA A 556 27.51 40.02 52.88
CA ALA A 556 27.50 40.73 51.60
C ALA A 556 28.88 40.77 50.92
N GLY A 557 28.91 40.80 49.59
CA GLY A 557 30.14 41.00 48.83
C GLY A 557 29.99 40.83 47.32
N ALA A 558 29.53 41.87 46.62
CA ALA A 558 29.45 41.84 45.16
C ALA A 558 30.85 41.83 44.52
N ARG A 559 31.21 40.72 43.87
CA ARG A 559 32.19 40.68 42.77
C ARG A 559 31.62 39.83 41.66
N GLY A 560 31.47 40.42 40.48
CA GLY A 560 31.00 39.70 39.31
C GLY A 560 32.05 38.67 38.88
N GLN A 561 31.73 37.38 39.06
CA GLN A 561 32.24 36.36 38.18
C GLN A 561 31.25 36.23 37.03
N ALA A 562 31.68 36.62 35.83
CA ALA A 562 31.03 36.14 34.63
C ALA A 562 31.22 34.62 34.61
N SER A 563 30.15 33.89 34.95
CA SER A 563 30.12 32.45 34.70
C SER A 563 30.18 32.28 33.19
N VAL A 564 31.35 31.90 32.69
CA VAL A 564 31.52 31.50 31.30
C VAL A 564 30.69 30.24 31.15
N VAL A 565 29.48 30.40 30.60
CA VAL A 565 28.66 29.28 30.15
C VAL A 565 29.39 28.69 28.95
N GLY A 566 30.30 27.77 29.24
CA GLY A 566 30.93 26.93 28.23
C GLY A 566 29.80 26.27 27.46
N HIS A 567 29.67 26.64 26.19
CA HIS A 567 28.65 26.04 25.34
C HIS A 567 29.00 24.57 25.21
N ALA A 568 28.09 23.68 25.60
CA ALA A 568 28.26 22.25 25.37
C ALA A 568 28.51 22.03 23.87
N PRO A 569 29.47 21.16 23.50
CA PRO A 569 29.86 20.99 22.10
C PRO A 569 28.63 20.58 21.26
N SER A 570 28.54 21.16 20.06
CA SER A 570 27.49 20.86 19.10
C SER A 570 27.54 19.39 18.71
N ALA A 571 26.37 18.75 18.72
CA ALA A 571 26.23 17.32 18.46
C ALA A 571 24.94 17.06 17.65
N GLY A 572 24.65 15.80 17.36
CA GLY A 572 23.44 15.37 16.66
C GLY A 572 23.47 15.58 15.16
N PHE A 573 24.64 15.59 14.50
CA PHE A 573 24.70 15.81 13.05
C PHE A 573 24.04 14.66 12.30
N GLY A 574 23.21 14.96 11.30
CA GLY A 574 22.38 13.96 10.61
C GLY A 574 21.16 13.46 11.42
N ALA A 575 20.94 13.95 12.65
CA ALA A 575 19.77 13.59 13.47
C ALA A 575 18.48 14.14 12.87
N ARG A 576 17.39 13.37 12.90
CA ARG A 576 16.07 13.78 12.40
C ARG A 576 15.16 14.19 13.54
N VAL A 577 14.94 15.50 13.70
CA VAL A 577 14.12 16.03 14.79
C VAL A 577 12.72 16.33 14.28
N GLY A 578 11.72 15.68 14.90
CA GLY A 578 10.31 15.96 14.68
C GLY A 578 9.86 17.19 15.47
N PHE A 579 8.96 17.98 14.89
CA PHE A 579 8.41 19.21 15.48
C PHE A 579 6.88 19.20 15.42
N VAL A 580 6.24 19.49 16.55
CA VAL A 580 4.78 19.59 16.68
C VAL A 580 4.41 20.86 17.43
N ALA A 581 3.44 21.61 16.92
CA ALA A 581 2.86 22.77 17.61
C ALA A 581 1.48 22.43 18.18
N SER A 582 1.12 23.00 19.33
CA SER A 582 -0.22 22.82 19.91
C SER A 582 -1.34 23.55 19.15
N ASN A 583 -0.97 24.52 18.30
CA ASN A 583 -1.83 25.26 17.38
C ASN A 583 -0.94 25.95 16.33
N GLY A 584 -1.47 26.26 15.14
CA GLY A 584 -0.70 26.75 14.00
C GLY A 584 0.05 25.64 13.26
N THR A 585 0.86 26.03 12.27
CA THR A 585 1.54 25.10 11.35
C THR A 585 3.05 25.24 11.47
N ILE A 586 3.77 24.12 11.48
CA ILE A 586 5.24 24.10 11.49
C ILE A 586 5.76 23.34 10.27
N THR A 587 6.67 23.97 9.52
CA THR A 587 7.18 23.44 8.24
C THR A 587 8.69 23.66 8.13
N PRO A 588 9.49 22.61 7.86
CA PRO A 588 9.12 21.19 7.83
C PRO A 588 8.72 20.68 9.21
N THR A 589 7.92 19.60 9.27
CA THR A 589 7.61 18.89 10.52
C THR A 589 8.74 17.96 10.99
N VAL A 590 9.67 17.60 10.11
CA VAL A 590 10.91 16.89 10.47
C VAL A 590 12.08 17.60 9.81
N VAL A 591 13.11 17.95 10.60
CA VAL A 591 14.30 18.65 10.12
C VAL A 591 15.55 17.86 10.49
N THR A 592 16.43 17.64 9.51
CA THR A 592 17.77 17.08 9.76
C THR A 592 18.66 18.14 10.38
N VAL A 593 19.33 17.80 11.48
CA VAL A 593 20.27 18.66 12.20
C VAL A 593 21.60 18.76 11.42
N ASN A 594 22.07 19.98 11.21
CA ASN A 594 23.31 20.25 10.48
C ASN A 594 24.58 20.08 11.33
N ALA A 595 25.76 20.15 10.71
CA ALA A 595 27.08 20.11 11.35
C ALA A 595 27.43 21.31 12.29
N LEU A 596 26.45 22.14 12.67
CA LEU A 596 26.53 23.08 13.80
C LEU A 596 25.62 22.65 14.98
N GLY A 597 25.03 21.45 14.90
CA GLY A 597 24.04 20.96 15.85
C GLY A 597 22.71 21.73 15.79
N ARG A 598 22.34 22.34 14.65
CA ARG A 598 21.14 23.19 14.54
C ARG A 598 20.08 22.64 13.60
N ALA A 599 18.82 22.84 13.98
CA ALA A 599 17.65 22.65 13.13
C ALA A 599 16.71 23.86 13.26
N THR A 600 16.20 24.36 12.13
CA THR A 600 15.43 25.62 12.11
C THR A 600 14.17 25.55 11.23
N PRO A 601 13.05 24.96 11.72
CA PRO A 601 11.77 25.01 11.03
C PRO A 601 11.07 26.37 11.19
N ARG A 602 10.17 26.65 10.24
CA ARG A 602 9.35 27.87 10.14
C ARG A 602 7.97 27.59 10.74
N PHE A 603 7.56 28.38 11.72
CA PHE A 603 6.23 28.31 12.34
C PHE A 603 5.33 29.44 11.84
N VAL A 604 4.06 29.15 11.62
CA VAL A 604 3.01 30.11 11.24
C VAL A 604 1.86 30.04 12.25
N ALA A 605 1.50 31.17 12.85
CA ALA A 605 0.44 31.24 13.85
C ALA A 605 -0.95 30.98 13.28
N GLY A 606 -1.70 30.08 13.93
CA GLY A 606 -3.13 29.86 13.64
C GLY A 606 -4.01 31.04 14.05
N ALA A 607 -5.31 30.95 13.75
CA ALA A 607 -6.30 32.03 13.94
C ALA A 607 -6.67 32.37 15.40
N ILE A 608 -6.00 31.77 16.40
CA ILE A 608 -6.34 31.88 17.82
C ILE A 608 -5.14 32.42 18.59
N ALA A 609 -5.35 33.55 19.28
CA ALA A 609 -4.37 34.13 20.19
C ALA A 609 -4.25 33.32 21.50
N GLY A 610 -3.05 33.27 22.08
CA GLY A 610 -2.74 32.49 23.28
C GLY A 610 -1.30 31.98 23.29
N THR A 611 -0.96 31.15 24.27
CA THR A 611 0.33 30.46 24.31
C THR A 611 0.29 29.21 23.45
N VAL A 612 1.17 29.13 22.45
CA VAL A 612 1.43 27.94 21.64
C VAL A 612 2.64 27.21 22.21
N TRP A 613 2.50 25.92 22.46
CA TRP A 613 3.61 25.05 22.82
C TRP A 613 4.15 24.36 21.57
N ILE A 614 5.43 24.59 21.28
CA ILE A 614 6.14 23.95 20.17
C ILE A 614 7.10 22.95 20.80
N THR A 615 6.94 21.67 20.45
CA THR A 615 7.73 20.55 20.97
C THR A 615 8.62 20.00 19.87
N ALA A 616 9.90 19.88 20.15
CA ALA A 616 10.87 19.17 19.33
C ALA A 616 11.19 17.82 19.98
N SER A 617 11.26 16.75 19.19
CA SER A 617 11.50 15.37 19.64
C SER A 617 12.48 14.63 18.73
N LEU A 618 13.46 13.96 19.34
CA LEU A 618 14.46 13.11 18.70
C LEU A 618 14.53 11.79 19.47
N GLY A 619 13.91 10.74 18.95
CA GLY A 619 13.74 9.47 19.65
C GLY A 619 13.11 9.68 21.03
N GLY A 620 13.80 9.22 22.09
CA GLY A 620 13.37 9.39 23.48
C GLY A 620 13.58 10.78 24.09
N VAL A 621 14.29 11.70 23.41
CA VAL A 621 14.61 13.03 23.94
C VAL A 621 13.64 14.07 23.37
N SER A 622 13.09 14.94 24.21
CA SER A 622 12.21 16.04 23.75
C SER A 622 12.38 17.31 24.57
N VAL A 623 12.02 18.45 23.97
CA VAL A 623 11.99 19.77 24.61
C VAL A 623 10.81 20.57 24.06
N SER A 624 10.16 21.37 24.91
CA SER A 624 9.08 22.26 24.52
C SER A 624 9.43 23.73 24.79
N ALA A 625 9.12 24.60 23.84
CA ALA A 625 9.20 26.05 23.96
C ALA A 625 7.81 26.68 23.89
N ALA A 626 7.60 27.74 24.67
CA ALA A 626 6.39 28.56 24.60
C ALA A 626 6.59 29.72 23.61
N LEU A 627 5.62 29.92 22.73
CA LEU A 627 5.50 31.06 21.84
C LEU A 627 4.19 31.80 22.16
N THR A 628 4.22 33.12 22.29
CA THR A 628 3.00 33.91 22.55
C THR A 628 2.41 34.43 21.24
N VAL A 629 1.17 34.08 20.95
CA VAL A 629 0.40 34.62 19.81
C VAL A 629 -0.55 35.69 20.34
N THR A 630 -0.42 36.93 19.87
CA THR A 630 -1.27 38.07 20.27
C THR A 630 -2.32 38.40 19.21
N SER A 631 -3.51 38.84 19.64
CA SER A 631 -4.46 39.52 18.75
C SER A 631 -3.93 40.89 18.34
N GLY A 632 -4.24 41.35 17.12
CA GLY A 632 -3.95 42.72 16.70
C GLY A 632 -4.71 43.78 17.51
N GLN A 633 -4.32 45.05 17.37
CA GLN A 633 -5.12 46.16 17.92
C GLN A 633 -6.38 46.39 17.07
N PRO A 634 -7.52 46.73 17.67
CA PRO A 634 -8.74 47.12 16.93
C PRO A 634 -8.51 48.36 16.06
N ALA A 635 -8.73 48.24 14.75
CA ALA A 635 -8.51 49.32 13.78
C ALA A 635 -9.79 49.80 13.08
N SER A 636 -10.79 48.93 12.88
CA SER A 636 -12.09 49.32 12.35
C SER A 636 -13.25 48.54 12.97
N ILE A 637 -14.45 49.11 12.88
CA ILE A 637 -15.71 48.50 13.27
C ILE A 637 -16.69 48.62 12.09
N GLU A 638 -17.33 47.53 11.71
CA GLU A 638 -18.52 47.50 10.85
C GLU A 638 -19.73 47.17 11.73
N MET A 639 -20.86 47.87 11.55
CA MET A 639 -22.08 47.63 12.33
C MET A 639 -23.30 47.37 11.46
N THR A 640 -24.16 46.45 11.90
CA THR A 640 -25.49 46.23 11.34
C THR A 640 -26.57 46.20 12.43
N ALA A 641 -27.76 46.69 12.10
CA ALA A 641 -28.97 46.57 12.91
C ALA A 641 -30.02 45.77 12.14
N VAL A 642 -30.62 44.77 12.78
CA VAL A 642 -31.68 43.96 12.18
C VAL A 642 -32.85 43.82 13.17
N PRO A 643 -34.04 44.36 12.87
CA PRO A 643 -34.35 45.35 11.81
C PRO A 643 -33.74 46.75 12.09
N ASP A 644 -33.69 47.61 11.08
CA ASP A 644 -33.26 49.02 11.17
C ASP A 644 -34.40 49.99 11.56
N ARG A 645 -35.62 49.48 11.69
CA ARG A 645 -36.80 50.20 12.21
C ARG A 645 -37.59 49.31 13.18
N ILE A 646 -38.04 49.88 14.29
CA ILE A 646 -38.73 49.20 15.39
C ILE A 646 -39.91 50.04 15.90
N ALA A 647 -41.00 49.39 16.33
CA ALA A 647 -42.16 50.08 16.90
C ALA A 647 -41.81 50.81 18.22
N SER A 648 -42.47 51.93 18.55
CA SER A 648 -42.41 52.48 19.91
C SER A 648 -43.11 51.55 20.92
N GLY A 649 -42.60 51.51 22.15
CA GLY A 649 -43.19 50.72 23.25
C GLY A 649 -42.76 49.25 23.31
N GLY A 650 -41.49 48.93 22.98
CA GLY A 650 -40.91 47.59 23.23
C GLY A 650 -40.48 46.81 21.99
N GLY A 651 -40.39 47.44 20.81
CA GLY A 651 -39.76 46.84 19.63
C GLY A 651 -38.27 46.59 19.86
N GLN A 652 -37.71 45.56 19.22
CA GLN A 652 -36.31 45.14 19.40
C GLN A 652 -35.54 45.05 18.08
N ALA A 653 -34.25 45.38 18.14
CA ALA A 653 -33.29 45.22 17.04
C ALA A 653 -31.99 44.59 17.55
N VAL A 654 -31.51 43.56 16.85
CA VAL A 654 -30.19 42.96 17.11
C VAL A 654 -29.13 43.81 16.43
N ILE A 655 -28.16 44.25 17.21
CA ILE A 655 -27.03 45.07 16.76
C ILE A 655 -25.79 44.19 16.76
N THR A 656 -25.15 44.02 15.61
CA THR A 656 -23.89 43.27 15.49
C THR A 656 -22.77 44.22 15.10
N ALA A 657 -21.67 44.19 15.84
CA ALA A 657 -20.42 44.86 15.52
C ALA A 657 -19.37 43.83 15.10
N ILE A 658 -18.72 44.05 13.95
CA ILE A 658 -17.57 43.28 13.47
C ILE A 658 -16.34 44.17 13.63
N VAL A 659 -15.43 43.78 14.51
CA VAL A 659 -14.17 44.48 14.77
C VAL A 659 -13.06 43.83 13.95
N ARG A 660 -12.27 44.65 13.25
CA ARG A 660 -11.11 44.21 12.46
C ARG A 660 -9.82 44.81 13.00
N ASP A 661 -8.72 44.10 12.79
CA ASP A 661 -7.36 44.57 13.06
C ASP A 661 -6.81 45.49 11.95
N GLU A 662 -5.60 46.02 12.14
CA GLU A 662 -4.90 46.87 11.16
C GLU A 662 -4.64 46.18 9.80
N GLY A 663 -4.67 44.84 9.77
CA GLY A 663 -4.61 44.03 8.55
C GLY A 663 -5.98 43.79 7.88
N GLY A 664 -7.06 44.35 8.43
CA GLY A 664 -8.44 44.15 7.96
C GLY A 664 -9.06 42.80 8.34
N SER A 665 -8.36 41.98 9.13
CA SER A 665 -8.80 40.64 9.52
C SER A 665 -9.70 40.68 10.76
N ALA A 666 -10.70 39.79 10.79
CA ALA A 666 -11.69 39.73 11.87
C ALA A 666 -11.27 38.78 13.02
N ALA A 667 -9.98 38.44 13.16
CA ALA A 667 -9.52 37.40 14.11
C ALA A 667 -9.37 37.89 15.57
N LEU A 668 -10.08 38.95 15.95
CA LEU A 668 -10.04 39.51 17.30
C LEU A 668 -10.97 38.73 18.24
N HIS A 669 -10.41 37.96 19.17
CA HIS A 669 -11.16 37.21 20.20
C HIS A 669 -10.96 37.82 21.59
N GLY A 670 -12.01 37.86 22.40
CA GLY A 670 -11.97 38.31 23.79
C GLY A 670 -11.92 39.83 24.00
N ILE A 671 -11.97 40.64 22.94
CA ILE A 671 -11.90 42.10 23.06
C ILE A 671 -13.28 42.66 23.48
N PRO A 672 -13.39 43.44 24.57
CA PRO A 672 -14.67 44.00 25.01
C PRO A 672 -15.09 45.19 24.12
N VAL A 673 -16.27 45.09 23.50
CA VAL A 673 -16.92 46.16 22.74
C VAL A 673 -18.03 46.76 23.58
N ALA A 674 -17.97 48.07 23.84
CA ALA A 674 -19.00 48.81 24.56
C ALA A 674 -20.09 49.31 23.61
N PHE A 675 -21.35 49.24 24.03
CA PHE A 675 -22.51 49.68 23.26
C PHE A 675 -23.31 50.74 24.02
N THR A 676 -23.76 51.78 23.30
CA THR A 676 -24.63 52.85 23.84
C THR A 676 -25.76 53.17 22.87
N THR A 677 -26.84 53.79 23.35
CA THR A 677 -27.93 54.31 22.51
C THR A 677 -28.43 55.65 23.03
N THR A 678 -28.96 56.47 22.12
CA THR A 678 -29.61 57.77 22.44
C THR A 678 -31.12 57.67 22.65
N LEU A 679 -31.77 56.57 22.24
CA LEU A 679 -33.16 56.24 22.58
C LEU A 679 -33.30 54.74 22.85
N GLY A 680 -34.17 54.37 23.80
CA GLY A 680 -34.30 52.97 24.24
C GLY A 680 -33.16 52.52 25.15
N SER A 681 -32.92 51.21 25.20
CA SER A 681 -31.86 50.58 26.02
C SER A 681 -31.17 49.44 25.26
N VAL A 682 -29.85 49.28 25.43
CA VAL A 682 -29.07 48.17 24.85
C VAL A 682 -28.62 47.18 25.93
N ASN A 683 -28.71 45.87 25.65
CA ASN A 683 -28.32 44.80 26.57
C ASN A 683 -27.70 43.61 25.81
N PRO A 684 -26.48 43.14 26.15
CA PRO A 684 -25.56 43.73 27.15
C PRO A 684 -24.94 45.06 26.67
N MET A 685 -24.62 45.96 27.61
CA MET A 685 -23.88 47.20 27.32
C MET A 685 -22.39 46.95 26.99
N THR A 686 -21.88 45.74 27.19
CA THR A 686 -20.54 45.34 26.78
C THR A 686 -20.56 43.86 26.38
N ALA A 687 -20.02 43.53 25.21
CA ALA A 687 -19.89 42.15 24.74
C ALA A 687 -18.46 41.91 24.22
N THR A 688 -17.90 40.75 24.55
CA THR A 688 -16.57 40.34 24.06
C THR A 688 -16.65 39.78 22.65
N THR A 689 -15.68 40.10 21.79
CA THR A 689 -15.64 39.59 20.43
C THR A 689 -15.39 38.07 20.38
N SER A 690 -16.11 37.38 19.49
CA SER A 690 -15.81 36.01 19.07
C SER A 690 -15.68 35.99 17.55
N ALA A 691 -14.50 35.59 17.04
CA ALA A 691 -14.12 35.78 15.64
C ALA A 691 -14.44 37.21 15.14
N GLY A 692 -14.05 38.22 15.93
CA GLY A 692 -14.25 39.64 15.64
C GLY A 692 -15.67 40.15 15.86
N ARG A 693 -16.66 39.28 16.12
CA ARG A 693 -18.06 39.67 16.26
C ARG A 693 -18.48 39.86 17.72
N ALA A 694 -19.08 41.00 18.03
CA ALA A 694 -19.75 41.29 19.30
C ALA A 694 -21.20 41.74 19.02
N ALA A 695 -22.16 41.40 19.87
CA ALA A 695 -23.58 41.71 19.63
C ALA A 695 -24.31 42.21 20.89
N THR A 696 -25.33 43.03 20.68
CA THR A 696 -26.25 43.52 21.71
C THR A 696 -27.67 43.64 21.16
N VAL A 697 -28.68 43.77 22.03
CA VAL A 697 -30.08 43.99 21.62
C VAL A 697 -30.53 45.37 22.06
N LEU A 698 -30.91 46.22 21.10
CA LEU A 698 -31.64 47.46 21.34
C LEU A 698 -33.11 47.14 21.61
N THR A 699 -33.69 47.74 22.65
CA THR A 699 -35.15 47.72 22.93
C THR A 699 -35.67 49.15 22.98
N SER A 700 -36.77 49.46 22.28
CA SER A 700 -37.33 50.81 22.17
C SER A 700 -38.15 51.25 23.40
N GLY A 701 -38.09 52.54 23.70
CA GLY A 701 -39.00 53.19 24.64
C GLY A 701 -40.32 53.64 23.99
N PRO A 702 -41.20 54.34 24.73
CA PRO A 702 -42.48 54.83 24.21
C PRO A 702 -42.36 56.04 23.26
N ILE A 703 -41.17 56.66 23.19
CA ILE A 703 -40.90 57.85 22.37
C ILE A 703 -40.49 57.44 20.96
N SER A 704 -41.21 57.92 19.95
CA SER A 704 -40.84 57.82 18.53
C SER A 704 -39.76 58.84 18.15
N GLY A 705 -38.80 58.43 17.32
CA GLY A 705 -37.63 59.21 16.89
C GLY A 705 -36.51 58.29 16.38
N THR A 706 -35.36 58.84 16.01
CA THR A 706 -34.18 58.03 15.60
C THR A 706 -33.31 57.71 16.81
N ALA A 707 -33.13 56.43 17.11
CA ALA A 707 -32.11 55.94 18.04
C ALA A 707 -30.76 55.83 17.31
N HIS A 708 -29.75 56.56 17.75
CA HIS A 708 -28.37 56.34 17.32
C HIS A 708 -27.70 55.35 18.27
N VAL A 709 -27.34 54.18 17.76
CA VAL A 709 -26.60 53.14 18.49
C VAL A 709 -25.13 53.21 18.12
N GLN A 710 -24.26 53.34 19.12
CA GLN A 710 -22.81 53.37 18.95
C GLN A 710 -22.17 52.09 19.50
N ALA A 711 -21.17 51.57 18.79
CA ALA A 711 -20.22 50.59 19.32
C ALA A 711 -18.82 51.22 19.40
N ALA A 712 -18.08 50.96 20.48
CA ALA A 712 -16.75 51.51 20.70
C ALA A 712 -15.78 50.47 21.29
N VAL A 713 -14.56 50.44 20.77
CA VAL A 713 -13.47 49.55 21.22
C VAL A 713 -12.10 50.11 20.79
N GLY A 714 -11.10 50.06 21.67
CA GLY A 714 -9.71 50.42 21.32
C GLY A 714 -9.47 51.88 20.85
N GLY A 715 -10.41 52.80 21.08
CA GLY A 715 -10.37 54.17 20.55
C GLY A 715 -11.07 54.35 19.20
N VAL A 716 -11.50 53.27 18.56
CA VAL A 716 -12.35 53.27 17.37
C VAL A 716 -13.82 53.25 17.81
N SER A 717 -14.69 53.96 17.09
CA SER A 717 -16.14 53.83 17.26
C SER A 717 -16.90 53.96 15.95
N MET A 718 -18.05 53.29 15.85
CA MET A 718 -19.01 53.45 14.76
C MET A 718 -20.40 53.71 15.35
N THR A 719 -21.24 54.45 14.64
CA THR A 719 -22.63 54.73 15.03
C THR A 719 -23.57 54.46 13.86
N ILE A 720 -24.69 53.79 14.13
CA ILE A 720 -25.75 53.53 13.15
C ILE A 720 -27.12 54.01 13.65
N PRO A 721 -28.00 54.54 12.77
CA PRO A 721 -29.36 54.92 13.15
C PRO A 721 -30.33 53.73 13.11
N VAL A 722 -31.28 53.70 14.03
CA VAL A 722 -32.43 52.78 14.09
C VAL A 722 -33.69 53.61 14.35
N GLN A 723 -34.77 53.43 13.60
CA GLN A 723 -35.97 54.27 13.73
C GLN A 723 -36.99 53.72 14.74
N ILE A 724 -37.61 54.60 15.54
CA ILE A 724 -38.69 54.29 16.50
C ILE A 724 -39.94 55.10 16.11
N VAL A 725 -41.12 54.48 16.07
CA VAL A 725 -42.30 55.05 15.37
C VAL A 725 -43.63 54.97 16.14
N GLY A 726 -44.46 56.02 15.97
CA GLY A 726 -45.86 56.12 16.42
C GLY A 726 -46.87 55.63 15.36
N ALA A 727 -48.16 55.94 15.51
CA ALA A 727 -49.25 55.24 14.78
C ALA A 727 -50.20 56.10 13.91
N GLY A 728 -51.01 55.46 13.05
CA GLY A 728 -51.90 56.11 12.07
C GLY A 728 -52.88 55.17 11.32
N GLN A 729 -53.08 55.43 10.01
CA GLN A 729 -53.99 54.68 9.10
C GLN A 729 -53.25 53.66 8.19
N PRO A 730 -53.93 52.59 7.70
CA PRO A 730 -53.31 51.49 6.93
C PRO A 730 -52.42 51.95 5.77
N TYR A 731 -51.21 51.37 5.68
CA TYR A 731 -50.21 51.69 4.66
C TYR A 731 -49.36 50.49 4.23
N SER A 732 -49.15 49.52 5.12
CA SER A 732 -48.53 48.24 4.76
C SER A 732 -49.25 47.07 5.45
N ILE A 733 -49.19 45.88 4.86
CA ILE A 733 -49.77 44.67 5.45
C ILE A 733 -48.70 43.58 5.39
N VAL A 734 -48.35 43.04 6.55
CA VAL A 734 -47.51 41.84 6.65
C VAL A 734 -48.44 40.66 6.82
N VAL A 735 -48.42 39.73 5.88
CA VAL A 735 -49.23 38.52 5.93
C VAL A 735 -48.31 37.35 6.25
N THR A 736 -48.65 36.59 7.29
CA THR A 736 -47.91 35.42 7.74
C THR A 736 -48.82 34.20 7.70
N ALA A 737 -48.39 33.12 7.06
CA ALA A 737 -49.08 31.84 7.09
C ALA A 737 -48.40 30.88 8.08
N GLN A 738 -49.18 30.17 8.90
CA GLN A 738 -48.68 29.16 9.82
C GLN A 738 -49.48 27.86 9.70
N PRO A 739 -48.83 26.73 9.36
CA PRO A 739 -47.46 26.65 8.84
C PRO A 739 -47.31 27.35 7.47
N ALA A 740 -46.15 27.95 7.21
CA ALA A 740 -45.82 28.56 5.92
C ALA A 740 -45.56 27.51 4.82
N THR A 741 -45.47 26.25 5.22
CA THR A 741 -45.22 25.08 4.37
C THR A 741 -46.38 24.11 4.53
N LEU A 742 -47.03 23.75 3.42
CA LEU A 742 -48.14 22.82 3.39
C LEU A 742 -47.81 21.60 2.53
N ILE A 743 -48.55 20.53 2.71
CA ILE A 743 -48.57 19.41 1.77
C ILE A 743 -49.84 19.52 0.92
N VAL A 744 -49.76 19.17 -0.36
CA VAL A 744 -50.90 19.05 -1.29
C VAL A 744 -52.08 18.32 -0.61
N ALA A 745 -53.25 18.96 -0.56
CA ALA A 745 -54.46 18.47 0.12
C ALA A 745 -54.29 18.08 1.61
N GLY A 746 -53.31 18.66 2.32
CA GLY A 746 -53.10 18.49 3.76
C GLY A 746 -54.00 19.37 4.65
N ALA A 747 -53.65 19.45 5.94
CA ALA A 747 -54.33 20.33 6.89
C ALA A 747 -54.18 21.81 6.47
N PRO A 748 -55.19 22.68 6.69
CA PRO A 748 -55.11 24.09 6.31
C PRO A 748 -54.11 24.88 7.16
N ALA A 749 -53.53 25.93 6.57
CA ALA A 749 -52.71 26.91 7.29
C ALA A 749 -53.57 28.07 7.78
N THR A 750 -53.31 28.53 9.00
CA THR A 750 -53.88 29.81 9.48
C THR A 750 -53.07 30.95 8.89
N VAL A 751 -53.71 31.83 8.13
CA VAL A 751 -53.10 33.02 7.53
C VAL A 751 -53.53 34.24 8.32
N THR A 752 -52.57 34.97 8.86
CA THR A 752 -52.79 36.18 9.67
C THR A 752 -52.19 37.38 8.94
N ALA A 753 -53.02 38.38 8.65
CA ALA A 753 -52.60 39.67 8.14
C ALA A 753 -52.48 40.65 9.32
N THR A 754 -51.24 41.07 9.63
CA THR A 754 -51.01 42.23 10.48
C THR A 754 -50.99 43.48 9.59
N VAL A 755 -51.93 44.39 9.83
CA VAL A 755 -52.04 45.66 9.11
C VAL A 755 -51.30 46.72 9.92
N PHE A 756 -50.39 47.40 9.24
CA PHE A 756 -49.57 48.48 9.78
C PHE A 756 -49.87 49.80 9.09
N ASP A 757 -49.68 50.89 9.82
CA ASP A 757 -49.92 52.24 9.35
C ASP A 757 -48.72 52.85 8.60
N GLY A 758 -48.90 54.09 8.13
CA GLY A 758 -47.88 54.88 7.40
C GLY A 758 -46.60 55.17 8.18
N LEU A 759 -46.57 54.80 9.45
CA LEU A 759 -45.42 54.93 10.34
C LEU A 759 -44.86 53.56 10.76
N GLY A 760 -45.56 52.45 10.47
CA GLY A 760 -45.12 51.09 10.81
C GLY A 760 -45.57 50.59 12.18
N GLN A 761 -46.49 51.29 12.86
CA GLN A 761 -47.21 50.77 14.03
C GLN A 761 -48.46 50.01 13.59
N ARG A 762 -49.10 49.31 14.55
CA ARG A 762 -50.29 48.50 14.32
C ARG A 762 -51.54 49.40 14.19
N VAL A 763 -52.33 49.19 13.15
CA VAL A 763 -53.58 49.96 12.94
C VAL A 763 -54.63 49.64 14.01
N ALA A 764 -55.58 50.56 14.15
CA ALA A 764 -56.70 50.41 15.08
C ALA A 764 -57.56 49.17 14.81
N ASP A 765 -57.97 48.52 15.91
CA ASP A 765 -58.91 47.41 15.93
C ASP A 765 -60.23 47.75 15.21
N GLY A 766 -60.79 46.76 14.52
CA GLY A 766 -61.97 46.91 13.66
C GLY A 766 -61.66 47.21 12.19
N THR A 767 -60.42 47.56 11.83
CA THR A 767 -60.01 47.74 10.42
C THR A 767 -60.27 46.46 9.62
N SER A 768 -60.97 46.57 8.48
CA SER A 768 -61.38 45.40 7.66
C SER A 768 -60.29 44.94 6.70
N VAL A 769 -60.13 43.63 6.57
CA VAL A 769 -59.15 42.95 5.69
C VAL A 769 -59.86 41.90 4.85
N GLN A 770 -59.68 41.96 3.52
CA GLN A 770 -60.13 40.95 2.57
C GLN A 770 -58.99 39.99 2.21
N PHE A 771 -59.29 38.71 2.02
CA PHE A 771 -58.32 37.66 1.68
C PHE A 771 -58.69 36.98 0.35
N ALA A 772 -57.69 36.72 -0.48
CA ALA A 772 -57.80 35.97 -1.73
C ALA A 772 -56.60 35.05 -1.95
N ALA A 773 -56.75 33.96 -2.71
CA ALA A 773 -55.68 33.02 -3.00
C ALA A 773 -55.66 32.56 -4.46
N ASP A 774 -54.48 32.17 -4.96
CA ASP A 774 -54.26 31.74 -6.35
C ASP A 774 -54.21 30.21 -6.56
N ARG A 775 -53.79 29.45 -5.54
CA ARG A 775 -53.59 27.98 -5.57
C ARG A 775 -54.26 27.23 -4.41
N GLY A 776 -55.42 27.72 -3.99
CA GLY A 776 -56.21 27.12 -2.91
C GLY A 776 -57.43 27.97 -2.59
N THR A 777 -58.09 27.70 -1.46
CA THR A 777 -59.25 28.46 -0.98
C THR A 777 -58.97 29.08 0.38
N VAL A 778 -59.58 30.24 0.67
CA VAL A 778 -59.50 30.93 1.97
C VAL A 778 -60.88 31.02 2.62
N THR A 779 -60.96 30.85 3.94
CA THR A 779 -62.22 30.90 4.70
C THR A 779 -61.99 31.40 6.14
N PRO A 780 -62.64 32.51 6.57
CA PRO A 780 -63.48 33.42 5.80
C PRO A 780 -62.65 34.30 4.83
N ALA A 781 -63.26 34.73 3.73
CA ALA A 781 -62.60 35.62 2.76
C ALA A 781 -62.51 37.10 3.21
N GLN A 782 -63.06 37.44 4.37
CA GLN A 782 -62.97 38.78 4.98
C GLN A 782 -62.97 38.64 6.51
N ALA A 783 -62.18 39.44 7.20
CA ALA A 783 -62.13 39.54 8.66
C ALA A 783 -61.80 40.97 9.10
N THR A 784 -61.99 41.28 10.39
CA THR A 784 -61.58 42.56 11.00
C THR A 784 -60.37 42.36 11.91
N THR A 785 -59.60 43.43 12.11
CA THR A 785 -58.39 43.40 12.93
C THR A 785 -58.69 43.49 14.43
N SER A 786 -57.88 42.82 15.25
CA SER A 786 -57.65 43.18 16.66
C SER A 786 -56.15 43.05 17.01
N GLY A 787 -55.61 43.99 17.79
CA GLY A 787 -54.16 44.20 17.88
C GLY A 787 -53.52 44.52 16.53
N GLY A 788 -54.29 45.11 15.60
CA GLY A 788 -53.93 45.27 14.19
C GLY A 788 -53.84 43.96 13.38
N GLN A 789 -54.36 42.82 13.86
CA GLN A 789 -54.28 41.51 13.17
C GLN A 789 -55.65 40.94 12.79
N ALA A 790 -55.80 40.47 11.56
CA ALA A 790 -56.99 39.73 11.08
C ALA A 790 -56.56 38.37 10.51
N SER A 791 -57.40 37.32 10.62
CA SER A 791 -57.01 35.95 10.25
C SER A 791 -58.03 35.19 9.40
N THR A 792 -57.54 34.27 8.56
CA THR A 792 -58.32 33.32 7.73
C THR A 792 -57.66 31.93 7.73
N GLN A 793 -58.36 30.88 7.28
CA GLN A 793 -57.79 29.56 7.00
C GLN A 793 -57.56 29.37 5.50
N PHE A 794 -56.37 28.95 5.09
CA PHE A 794 -56.03 28.61 3.70
C PHE A 794 -55.90 27.09 3.53
N ALA A 795 -56.67 26.52 2.59
CA ALA A 795 -56.56 25.12 2.19
C ALA A 795 -55.84 25.01 0.83
N ALA A 796 -54.78 24.21 0.78
CA ALA A 796 -53.97 24.00 -0.43
C ALA A 796 -54.70 23.15 -1.49
N GLY A 797 -54.51 23.49 -2.77
CA GLY A 797 -55.00 22.70 -3.91
C GLY A 797 -54.23 21.41 -4.18
N THR A 798 -54.40 20.84 -5.37
CA THR A 798 -53.82 19.56 -5.81
C THR A 798 -52.42 19.66 -6.47
N LEU A 799 -51.90 20.88 -6.66
CA LEU A 799 -50.62 21.14 -7.33
C LEU A 799 -49.61 21.78 -6.36
N PRO A 800 -48.34 21.32 -6.33
CA PRO A 800 -47.30 21.90 -5.50
C PRO A 800 -46.71 23.19 -6.11
N GLY A 801 -45.88 23.86 -5.32
CA GLY A 801 -45.19 25.10 -5.65
C GLY A 801 -45.57 26.26 -4.73
N GLN A 802 -45.14 27.47 -5.09
CA GLN A 802 -45.54 28.68 -4.36
C GLN A 802 -47.02 28.98 -4.62
N GLY A 803 -47.84 28.92 -3.58
CA GLY A 803 -49.16 29.53 -3.51
C GLY A 803 -49.07 30.89 -2.83
N ARG A 804 -49.94 31.82 -3.22
CA ARG A 804 -49.98 33.20 -2.72
C ARG A 804 -51.33 33.49 -2.11
N VAL A 805 -51.33 33.88 -0.84
CA VAL A 805 -52.51 34.45 -0.17
C VAL A 805 -52.31 35.96 -0.06
N THR A 806 -53.18 36.69 -0.73
CA THR A 806 -53.22 38.15 -0.72
C THR A 806 -54.17 38.62 0.36
N ALA A 807 -53.76 39.60 1.16
CA ALA A 807 -54.63 40.34 2.08
C ALA A 807 -54.69 41.82 1.68
N THR A 808 -55.88 42.42 1.69
CA THR A 808 -56.10 43.81 1.26
C THR A 808 -56.92 44.57 2.30
N ALA A 809 -56.46 45.76 2.71
CA ALA A 809 -57.17 46.65 3.63
C ALA A 809 -56.99 48.11 3.17
N ASP A 810 -58.10 48.84 2.99
CA ASP A 810 -58.13 50.24 2.53
C ASP A 810 -57.23 50.54 1.30
N GLY A 811 -57.26 49.64 0.30
CA GLY A 811 -56.45 49.74 -0.92
C GLY A 811 -54.99 49.26 -0.80
N VAL A 812 -54.47 49.10 0.42
CA VAL A 812 -53.15 48.53 0.69
C VAL A 812 -53.20 47.01 0.56
N ARG A 813 -52.16 46.42 -0.04
CA ARG A 813 -52.02 44.98 -0.28
C ARG A 813 -50.79 44.41 0.41
N GLY A 814 -50.95 43.28 1.09
CA GLY A 814 -49.89 42.42 1.59
C GLY A 814 -50.07 41.00 1.09
N GLU A 815 -49.00 40.21 1.11
CA GLU A 815 -49.04 38.84 0.60
C GLU A 815 -48.22 37.89 1.47
N ALA A 816 -48.75 36.69 1.71
CA ALA A 816 -48.01 35.56 2.22
C ALA A 816 -47.79 34.59 1.05
N GLN A 817 -46.55 34.13 0.89
CA GLN A 817 -46.30 32.94 0.11
C GLN A 817 -46.34 31.71 1.02
N LEU A 818 -47.05 30.69 0.57
CA LEU A 818 -47.01 29.36 1.15
C LEU A 818 -46.30 28.43 0.17
N LEU A 819 -45.36 27.65 0.67
CA LEU A 819 -44.71 26.61 -0.13
C LEU A 819 -45.52 25.32 0.01
N ILE A 820 -46.26 24.98 -1.03
CA ILE A 820 -47.03 23.73 -1.09
C ILE A 820 -46.08 22.65 -1.61
N TYR A 821 -45.60 21.80 -0.71
CA TYR A 821 -44.84 20.61 -1.05
C TYR A 821 -45.75 19.51 -1.60
N PRO A 822 -45.25 18.69 -2.55
CA PRO A 822 -45.93 17.47 -2.98
C PRO A 822 -46.15 16.51 -1.81
N GLY A 823 -47.10 15.58 -1.99
CA GLY A 823 -47.37 14.55 -0.99
C GLY A 823 -46.22 13.57 -0.76
N PRO A 824 -46.31 12.72 0.29
CA PRO A 824 -45.40 11.58 0.44
C PRO A 824 -45.49 10.67 -0.80
N ALA A 825 -44.36 10.02 -1.13
CA ALA A 825 -44.28 9.10 -2.25
C ALA A 825 -45.37 8.01 -2.17
N LEU A 826 -46.18 7.90 -3.22
CA LEU A 826 -47.13 6.80 -3.42
C LEU A 826 -46.65 5.83 -4.51
N THR A 827 -46.00 6.35 -5.56
CA THR A 827 -45.43 5.55 -6.65
C THR A 827 -43.94 5.80 -6.76
N VAL A 828 -43.17 4.75 -7.05
CA VAL A 828 -41.75 4.84 -7.40
C VAL A 828 -41.50 3.96 -8.63
N THR A 829 -40.87 4.50 -9.65
CA THR A 829 -40.41 3.75 -10.83
C THR A 829 -38.89 3.72 -10.87
N LEU A 830 -38.31 2.59 -11.24
CA LEU A 830 -36.86 2.39 -11.33
C LEU A 830 -36.48 1.92 -12.73
N ALA A 831 -35.46 2.55 -13.30
CA ALA A 831 -34.79 2.09 -14.51
C ALA A 831 -33.31 1.81 -14.20
N ALA A 832 -32.75 0.80 -14.87
CA ALA A 832 -31.32 0.50 -14.85
C ALA A 832 -30.76 0.56 -16.28
N SER A 833 -29.57 1.13 -16.46
CA SER A 833 -28.90 1.23 -17.77
C SER A 833 -27.38 1.18 -17.64
N PRO A 834 -26.66 0.27 -18.33
CA PRO A 834 -27.19 -0.86 -19.12
C PRO A 834 -27.92 -1.88 -18.24
N GLN A 835 -28.80 -2.68 -18.85
CA GLN A 835 -29.50 -3.79 -18.17
C GLN A 835 -28.70 -5.10 -18.16
N GLU A 836 -27.52 -5.12 -18.77
CA GLU A 836 -26.63 -6.27 -18.82
C GLU A 836 -25.20 -5.86 -18.43
N LEU A 837 -24.55 -6.67 -17.60
CA LEU A 837 -23.18 -6.50 -17.10
C LEU A 837 -22.43 -7.84 -17.19
N ILE A 838 -21.10 -7.82 -17.16
CA ILE A 838 -20.25 -9.01 -17.06
C ILE A 838 -19.70 -9.12 -15.62
N ALA A 839 -19.79 -10.32 -15.04
CA ALA A 839 -19.39 -10.61 -13.66
C ALA A 839 -17.97 -10.11 -13.35
N GLY A 840 -17.80 -9.45 -12.20
CA GLY A 840 -16.52 -8.99 -11.67
C GLY A 840 -15.74 -7.92 -12.47
N TYR A 841 -16.08 -7.63 -13.72
CA TYR A 841 -15.30 -6.76 -14.63
C TYR A 841 -15.43 -5.24 -14.36
N GLY A 842 -15.76 -4.82 -13.13
CA GLY A 842 -15.89 -3.41 -12.73
C GLY A 842 -17.01 -2.63 -13.43
N GLN A 843 -17.85 -3.30 -14.23
CA GLN A 843 -18.95 -2.66 -14.95
C GLN A 843 -20.08 -2.25 -13.99
N THR A 844 -20.64 -1.06 -14.22
CA THR A 844 -21.73 -0.51 -13.41
C THR A 844 -22.94 -0.15 -14.27
N ALA A 845 -24.15 -0.41 -13.75
CA ALA A 845 -25.38 0.13 -14.31
C ALA A 845 -25.81 1.39 -13.55
N MET A 846 -26.16 2.45 -14.26
CA MET A 846 -26.81 3.63 -13.67
C MET A 846 -28.25 3.26 -13.32
N LEU A 847 -28.60 3.39 -12.04
CA LEU A 847 -29.95 3.29 -11.51
C LEU A 847 -30.58 4.68 -11.49
N ARG A 848 -31.75 4.84 -12.11
CA ARG A 848 -32.52 6.08 -12.10
C ARG A 848 -33.91 5.80 -11.55
N ALA A 849 -34.17 6.29 -10.34
CA ALA A 849 -35.47 6.22 -9.69
C ALA A 849 -36.23 7.54 -9.85
N THR A 850 -37.54 7.49 -10.03
CA THR A 850 -38.43 8.66 -9.95
C THR A 850 -39.62 8.34 -9.06
N ALA A 851 -39.91 9.23 -8.12
CA ALA A 851 -40.98 9.06 -7.13
C ALA A 851 -42.03 10.18 -7.25
N SER A 852 -43.30 9.79 -7.16
CA SER A 852 -44.44 10.71 -7.24
C SER A 852 -45.47 10.47 -6.12
N ASP A 853 -46.22 11.53 -5.79
CA ASP A 853 -47.29 11.52 -4.82
C ASP A 853 -48.61 10.94 -5.37
N ARG A 854 -49.64 10.90 -4.52
CA ARG A 854 -50.98 10.39 -4.86
C ARG A 854 -51.75 11.17 -5.93
N PHE A 855 -51.25 12.32 -6.35
CA PHE A 855 -51.83 13.18 -7.39
C PHE A 855 -50.94 13.22 -8.65
N GLY A 856 -49.85 12.45 -8.68
CA GLY A 856 -48.92 12.36 -9.81
C GLY A 856 -47.79 13.41 -9.77
N ASN A 857 -47.72 14.25 -8.74
CA ASN A 857 -46.66 15.24 -8.62
C ASN A 857 -45.35 14.56 -8.20
N LEU A 858 -44.22 14.99 -8.76
CA LEU A 858 -42.88 14.57 -8.31
C LEU A 858 -42.68 14.93 -6.83
N VAL A 859 -42.08 14.03 -6.05
CA VAL A 859 -41.86 14.23 -4.60
C VAL A 859 -40.81 15.30 -4.30
N ALA A 860 -40.83 15.83 -3.07
CA ALA A 860 -39.96 16.91 -2.65
C ALA A 860 -38.47 16.51 -2.67
N ASP A 861 -37.62 17.48 -2.98
CA ASP A 861 -36.17 17.29 -2.90
C ASP A 861 -35.75 16.93 -1.47
N GLY A 862 -34.79 16.02 -1.33
CA GLY A 862 -34.44 15.43 -0.04
C GLY A 862 -35.21 14.16 0.32
N THR A 863 -36.21 13.72 -0.46
CA THR A 863 -36.93 12.46 -0.17
C THR A 863 -35.98 11.27 -0.34
N ARG A 864 -35.72 10.54 0.76
CA ARG A 864 -34.84 9.35 0.78
C ARG A 864 -35.48 8.18 0.03
N LEU A 865 -34.70 7.62 -0.89
CA LEU A 865 -34.94 6.36 -1.58
C LEU A 865 -33.81 5.37 -1.24
N ASP A 866 -34.16 4.21 -0.69
CA ASP A 866 -33.25 3.14 -0.32
C ASP A 866 -33.19 2.07 -1.42
N PHE A 867 -31.99 1.66 -1.82
CA PHE A 867 -31.75 0.71 -2.91
C PHE A 867 -31.20 -0.62 -2.36
N ILE A 868 -31.86 -1.73 -2.70
CA ILE A 868 -31.46 -3.09 -2.31
C ILE A 868 -31.34 -3.92 -3.59
N ALA A 869 -30.25 -4.67 -3.74
CA ALA A 869 -30.03 -5.57 -4.87
C ALA A 869 -29.94 -7.02 -4.39
N SER A 870 -30.53 -7.97 -5.13
CA SER A 870 -30.48 -9.40 -4.78
C SER A 870 -29.12 -10.06 -5.07
N LEU A 871 -28.33 -9.47 -5.98
CA LEU A 871 -26.95 -9.83 -6.30
C LEU A 871 -26.17 -8.53 -6.56
N GLY A 872 -24.88 -8.44 -6.18
CA GLY A 872 -24.11 -7.19 -6.30
C GLY A 872 -24.53 -6.15 -5.26
N GLN A 873 -24.22 -4.87 -5.51
CA GLN A 873 -24.50 -3.78 -4.56
C GLN A 873 -24.86 -2.46 -5.26
N ALA A 874 -25.82 -1.72 -4.71
CA ALA A 874 -26.07 -0.32 -5.08
C ALA A 874 -25.20 0.62 -4.25
N SER A 875 -24.57 1.61 -4.90
CA SER A 875 -23.71 2.62 -4.31
C SER A 875 -24.06 4.01 -4.87
N PRO A 876 -24.45 4.98 -4.01
CA PRO A 876 -24.76 4.80 -2.60
C PRO A 876 -25.97 3.87 -2.39
N GLY A 877 -26.03 3.17 -1.26
CA GLY A 877 -27.16 2.28 -0.93
C GLY A 877 -28.49 3.02 -0.65
N TRP A 878 -28.45 4.34 -0.52
CA TRP A 878 -29.61 5.22 -0.42
C TRP A 878 -29.26 6.59 -1.00
N VAL A 879 -30.21 7.24 -1.66
CA VAL A 879 -30.02 8.55 -2.29
C VAL A 879 -31.28 9.40 -2.05
N THR A 880 -31.12 10.70 -1.89
CA THR A 880 -32.23 11.65 -1.79
C THR A 880 -32.62 12.20 -3.16
N THR A 881 -33.91 12.39 -3.41
CA THR A 881 -34.39 12.94 -4.70
C THR A 881 -33.97 14.39 -4.93
N THR A 882 -33.78 14.74 -6.19
CA THR A 882 -33.68 16.09 -6.76
C THR A 882 -34.62 16.17 -7.97
N ASN A 883 -35.54 17.13 -8.00
CA ASN A 883 -36.71 17.15 -8.89
C ASN A 883 -37.47 15.81 -8.90
N GLY A 884 -37.67 15.19 -7.74
CA GLY A 884 -38.33 13.88 -7.59
C GLY A 884 -37.60 12.67 -8.22
N ALA A 885 -36.38 12.85 -8.73
CA ALA A 885 -35.54 11.79 -9.28
C ALA A 885 -34.32 11.53 -8.39
N ALA A 886 -33.87 10.28 -8.27
CA ALA A 886 -32.61 9.94 -7.60
C ALA A 886 -31.78 9.00 -8.47
N GLU A 887 -30.46 9.18 -8.47
CA GLU A 887 -29.52 8.41 -9.29
C GLU A 887 -28.46 7.74 -8.41
N ALA A 888 -28.22 6.45 -8.66
CA ALA A 888 -27.24 5.62 -7.95
C ALA A 888 -26.53 4.69 -8.95
N HIS A 889 -25.42 4.06 -8.56
CA HIS A 889 -24.72 3.08 -9.39
C HIS A 889 -24.90 1.67 -8.83
N PHE A 890 -25.35 0.74 -9.66
CA PHE A 890 -25.33 -0.69 -9.37
C PHE A 890 -24.01 -1.32 -9.84
N VAL A 891 -23.27 -1.94 -8.93
CA VAL A 891 -22.05 -2.68 -9.21
C VAL A 891 -22.39 -4.17 -9.29
N GLY A 892 -22.09 -4.79 -10.45
CA GLY A 892 -22.28 -6.23 -10.64
C GLY A 892 -21.35 -7.06 -9.75
N GLY A 893 -21.89 -8.06 -9.07
CA GLY A 893 -21.11 -8.97 -8.23
C GLY A 893 -20.25 -9.97 -9.03
N LEU A 894 -19.55 -10.85 -8.29
CA LEU A 894 -18.77 -11.96 -8.87
C LEU A 894 -19.64 -13.13 -9.35
N VAL A 895 -20.89 -13.20 -8.91
CA VAL A 895 -21.85 -14.26 -9.22
C VAL A 895 -22.70 -13.87 -10.43
N ALA A 896 -22.68 -14.70 -11.47
CA ALA A 896 -23.55 -14.52 -12.63
C ALA A 896 -25.01 -14.85 -12.29
N GLY A 897 -25.95 -14.06 -12.82
CA GLY A 897 -27.39 -14.19 -12.55
C GLY A 897 -28.16 -12.88 -12.74
N THR A 898 -29.48 -12.93 -12.65
CA THR A 898 -30.31 -11.71 -12.70
C THR A 898 -30.40 -11.10 -11.30
N SER A 899 -29.81 -9.92 -11.12
CA SER A 899 -30.05 -9.11 -9.93
C SER A 899 -31.40 -8.41 -10.08
N THR A 900 -32.27 -8.54 -9.08
CA THR A 900 -33.43 -7.66 -8.92
C THR A 900 -33.03 -6.55 -7.98
N ILE A 901 -33.10 -5.31 -8.46
CA ILE A 901 -32.88 -4.11 -7.67
C ILE A 901 -34.25 -3.55 -7.29
N THR A 902 -34.50 -3.42 -6.00
CA THR A 902 -35.69 -2.78 -5.43
C THR A 902 -35.29 -1.42 -4.89
N VAL A 903 -36.08 -0.39 -5.20
CA VAL A 903 -35.99 0.93 -4.57
C VAL A 903 -37.22 1.15 -3.70
N THR A 904 -37.04 1.64 -2.48
CA THR A 904 -38.14 1.90 -1.53
C THR A 904 -38.04 3.33 -0.99
N ALA A 905 -39.15 4.05 -0.99
CA ALA A 905 -39.26 5.36 -0.34
C ALA A 905 -39.65 5.21 1.14
N ALA A 906 -39.32 6.20 1.96
CA ALA A 906 -39.61 6.20 3.41
C ALA A 906 -41.12 6.07 3.80
N GLY A 907 -42.04 6.13 2.83
CA GLY A 907 -43.48 5.87 3.00
C GLY A 907 -43.96 4.47 2.56
N GLY A 908 -43.06 3.56 2.18
CA GLY A 908 -43.40 2.20 1.75
C GLY A 908 -43.75 2.04 0.26
N ALA A 909 -43.82 3.13 -0.50
CA ALA A 909 -43.89 3.08 -1.96
C ALA A 909 -42.57 2.52 -2.52
N TRP A 910 -42.66 1.60 -3.49
CA TRP A 910 -41.51 0.87 -4.02
C TRP A 910 -41.58 0.72 -5.54
N GLY A 911 -40.41 0.51 -6.15
CA GLY A 911 -40.24 0.19 -7.56
C GLY A 911 -39.12 -0.85 -7.72
N GLN A 912 -39.03 -1.48 -8.89
CA GLN A 912 -37.99 -2.46 -9.17
C GLN A 912 -37.48 -2.41 -10.61
N ALA A 913 -36.23 -2.82 -10.79
CA ALA A 913 -35.57 -3.04 -12.08
C ALA A 913 -34.75 -4.34 -12.01
N GLN A 914 -34.43 -4.91 -13.17
CA GLN A 914 -33.56 -6.08 -13.25
C GLN A 914 -32.30 -5.76 -14.06
N VAL A 915 -31.17 -6.28 -13.60
CA VAL A 915 -29.89 -6.23 -14.31
C VAL A 915 -29.34 -7.66 -14.40
N ARG A 916 -29.07 -8.13 -15.61
CA ARG A 916 -28.51 -9.46 -15.85
C ARG A 916 -26.99 -9.40 -15.81
N ILE A 917 -26.39 -10.16 -14.90
CA ILE A 917 -24.95 -10.36 -14.82
C ILE A 917 -24.61 -11.64 -15.59
N TRP A 918 -23.96 -11.49 -16.74
CA TRP A 918 -23.43 -12.61 -17.53
C TRP A 918 -22.11 -13.12 -16.92
N PRO A 919 -21.82 -14.43 -17.02
CA PRO A 919 -20.51 -14.96 -16.66
C PRO A 919 -19.42 -14.40 -17.58
N ALA A 920 -18.18 -14.36 -17.08
CA ALA A 920 -17.03 -13.93 -17.86
C ALA A 920 -16.62 -14.98 -18.91
N ALA A 921 -15.63 -14.62 -19.75
CA ALA A 921 -15.05 -15.55 -20.71
C ALA A 921 -14.44 -16.77 -20.01
N ALA A 922 -14.42 -17.91 -20.71
CA ALA A 922 -13.85 -19.15 -20.18
C ALA A 922 -12.38 -18.97 -19.77
N ALA A 923 -12.06 -19.39 -18.55
CA ALA A 923 -10.70 -19.35 -17.98
C ALA A 923 -10.18 -20.74 -17.59
N SER A 924 -11.06 -21.72 -17.43
CA SER A 924 -10.71 -23.11 -17.13
C SER A 924 -11.57 -24.10 -17.90
N LEU A 925 -10.98 -25.25 -18.19
CA LEU A 925 -11.59 -26.40 -18.86
C LEU A 925 -11.19 -27.65 -18.09
N THR A 926 -12.17 -28.49 -17.72
CA THR A 926 -11.95 -29.84 -17.19
C THR A 926 -12.64 -30.87 -18.08
N LEU A 927 -12.01 -32.05 -18.24
CA LEU A 927 -12.54 -33.16 -19.05
C LEU A 927 -12.78 -34.37 -18.15
N HIS A 928 -14.02 -34.85 -18.12
CA HIS A 928 -14.40 -36.09 -17.45
C HIS A 928 -14.83 -37.14 -18.48
N ILE A 929 -14.44 -38.40 -18.26
CA ILE A 929 -14.63 -39.51 -19.19
C ILE A 929 -15.13 -40.73 -18.41
N THR A 930 -16.26 -41.31 -18.81
CA THR A 930 -16.84 -42.48 -18.12
C THR A 930 -17.62 -43.40 -19.08
N PRO A 931 -17.39 -44.72 -19.07
CA PRO A 931 -16.26 -45.41 -18.43
C PRO A 931 -14.92 -45.11 -19.12
N THR A 932 -13.82 -45.32 -18.41
CA THR A 932 -12.45 -45.16 -18.93
C THR A 932 -11.93 -46.38 -19.70
N ALA A 933 -12.73 -47.46 -19.76
CA ALA A 933 -12.50 -48.61 -20.62
C ALA A 933 -13.82 -49.09 -21.25
N ILE A 934 -13.75 -49.50 -22.52
CA ILE A 934 -14.88 -50.00 -23.34
C ILE A 934 -14.37 -51.13 -24.25
N SER A 935 -15.24 -52.04 -24.70
CA SER A 935 -14.88 -53.11 -25.64
C SER A 935 -15.04 -52.69 -27.10
N VAL A 936 -14.29 -53.29 -28.03
CA VAL A 936 -14.45 -53.05 -29.48
C VAL A 936 -15.85 -53.37 -30.03
N GLY A 937 -16.25 -52.59 -31.04
CA GLY A 937 -17.44 -52.83 -31.85
C GLY A 937 -18.71 -52.17 -31.35
N GLY A 938 -18.61 -50.89 -30.96
CA GLY A 938 -19.77 -49.99 -30.81
C GLY A 938 -20.13 -49.60 -29.37
N GLU A 939 -19.39 -50.07 -28.36
CA GLU A 939 -19.51 -49.52 -27.00
C GLU A 939 -19.05 -48.06 -26.95
N ALA A 940 -19.59 -47.28 -26.03
CA ALA A 940 -19.38 -45.84 -25.95
C ALA A 940 -18.98 -45.36 -24.54
N ALA A 941 -18.01 -44.44 -24.48
CA ALA A 941 -17.65 -43.69 -23.29
C ALA A 941 -18.21 -42.26 -23.40
N ALA A 942 -18.90 -41.81 -22.35
CA ALA A 942 -19.43 -40.45 -22.26
C ALA A 942 -18.32 -39.47 -21.85
N LEU A 943 -18.38 -38.27 -22.44
CA LEU A 943 -17.40 -37.20 -22.32
C LEU A 943 -18.12 -35.94 -21.84
N TRP A 944 -17.64 -35.34 -20.75
CA TRP A 944 -18.12 -34.04 -20.25
C TRP A 944 -16.96 -33.07 -20.17
N ALA A 945 -17.03 -31.98 -20.95
CA ALA A 945 -16.14 -30.84 -20.83
C ALA A 945 -16.83 -29.74 -20.03
N THR A 946 -16.32 -29.39 -18.85
CA THR A 946 -16.86 -28.30 -18.03
C THR A 946 -16.00 -27.06 -18.20
N LEU A 947 -16.62 -25.95 -18.59
CA LEU A 947 -15.99 -24.64 -18.75
C LEU A 947 -16.44 -23.73 -17.60
N ARG A 948 -15.46 -23.13 -16.92
CA ARG A 948 -15.72 -22.07 -15.93
C ARG A 948 -14.94 -20.81 -16.25
N ASP A 949 -15.52 -19.67 -15.90
CA ASP A 949 -14.82 -18.39 -15.91
C ASP A 949 -13.81 -18.29 -14.75
N GLN A 950 -13.05 -17.19 -14.70
CA GLN A 950 -12.03 -16.98 -13.66
C GLN A 950 -12.60 -16.80 -12.24
N PHE A 951 -13.91 -16.62 -12.11
CA PHE A 951 -14.63 -16.49 -10.84
C PHE A 951 -15.36 -17.79 -10.45
N GLY A 952 -15.21 -18.85 -11.25
CA GLY A 952 -15.82 -20.16 -11.02
C GLY A 952 -17.26 -20.30 -11.53
N ASN A 953 -17.83 -19.27 -12.17
CA ASN A 953 -19.17 -19.36 -12.77
C ASN A 953 -19.13 -20.33 -13.97
N ALA A 954 -20.26 -20.99 -14.23
CA ALA A 954 -20.46 -21.70 -15.49
C ALA A 954 -20.43 -20.70 -16.67
N VAL A 955 -19.65 -20.98 -17.70
CA VAL A 955 -19.60 -20.13 -18.90
C VAL A 955 -20.94 -20.17 -19.63
N ALA A 956 -21.31 -19.07 -20.27
CA ALA A 956 -22.57 -18.93 -21.00
C ALA A 956 -22.82 -20.08 -21.99
N ASP A 957 -24.10 -20.41 -22.18
CA ASP A 957 -24.55 -21.38 -23.17
C ASP A 957 -24.14 -20.96 -24.58
N GLY A 958 -23.77 -21.95 -25.41
CA GLY A 958 -23.28 -21.68 -26.77
C GLY A 958 -21.75 -21.60 -26.90
N ALA A 959 -20.97 -21.62 -25.81
CA ALA A 959 -19.52 -21.62 -25.90
C ALA A 959 -19.00 -22.91 -26.56
N ALA A 960 -18.16 -22.76 -27.60
CA ALA A 960 -17.71 -23.88 -28.41
C ALA A 960 -16.62 -24.72 -27.72
N VAL A 961 -16.79 -26.04 -27.77
CA VAL A 961 -15.82 -27.04 -27.35
C VAL A 961 -15.59 -28.03 -28.49
N GLU A 962 -14.35 -28.16 -28.91
CA GLU A 962 -13.90 -29.14 -29.90
C GLU A 962 -13.34 -30.37 -29.19
N PHE A 963 -13.99 -31.51 -29.38
CA PHE A 963 -13.46 -32.82 -29.01
C PHE A 963 -12.72 -33.43 -30.20
N MET A 964 -11.61 -34.12 -29.95
CA MET A 964 -10.85 -34.89 -30.94
C MET A 964 -10.46 -36.25 -30.37
N THR A 965 -10.34 -37.28 -31.20
CA THR A 965 -9.80 -38.60 -30.83
C THR A 965 -8.85 -39.12 -31.90
N ASP A 966 -7.83 -39.90 -31.50
CA ASP A 966 -6.91 -40.60 -32.43
C ASP A 966 -7.36 -42.03 -32.76
N LEU A 967 -8.30 -42.60 -31.99
CA LEU A 967 -8.88 -43.93 -32.19
C LEU A 967 -10.37 -43.91 -31.84
N GLY A 968 -11.20 -44.67 -32.58
CA GLY A 968 -12.65 -44.62 -32.46
C GLY A 968 -13.29 -43.45 -33.21
N SER A 969 -14.51 -43.07 -32.85
CA SER A 969 -15.23 -41.93 -33.45
C SER A 969 -16.08 -41.17 -32.43
N LEU A 970 -16.33 -39.88 -32.66
CA LEU A 970 -17.06 -39.00 -31.75
C LEU A 970 -18.49 -38.75 -32.26
N ARG A 971 -19.46 -38.64 -31.33
CA ARG A 971 -20.82 -38.11 -31.61
C ARG A 971 -21.34 -37.21 -30.49
N GLY A 972 -22.28 -36.33 -30.82
CA GLY A 972 -23.00 -35.52 -29.82
C GLY A 972 -24.04 -36.36 -29.07
N ALA A 973 -24.20 -36.11 -27.76
CA ALA A 973 -25.09 -36.89 -26.90
C ALA A 973 -26.57 -36.89 -27.34
N ALA A 974 -27.04 -35.79 -27.94
CA ALA A 974 -28.42 -35.65 -28.45
C ALA A 974 -28.76 -36.59 -29.62
N ALA A 975 -27.77 -37.23 -30.27
CA ALA A 975 -28.00 -38.15 -31.38
C ALA A 975 -28.63 -39.49 -30.98
N ARG A 976 -28.84 -39.76 -29.67
CA ARG A 976 -29.43 -41.01 -29.17
C ARG A 976 -30.91 -41.18 -29.47
N GLU A 977 -31.71 -40.11 -29.59
CA GLU A 977 -33.18 -40.22 -29.66
C GLU A 977 -33.74 -40.53 -31.05
N HIS A 978 -32.94 -40.39 -32.12
CA HIS A 978 -33.42 -40.50 -33.50
C HIS A 978 -33.13 -41.84 -34.21
N VAL A 979 -32.64 -42.86 -33.49
CA VAL A 979 -32.17 -44.14 -34.09
C VAL A 979 -32.73 -45.38 -33.38
N ALA A 980 -34.06 -45.41 -33.21
CA ALA A 980 -34.80 -46.61 -32.79
C ALA A 980 -35.54 -47.32 -33.96
N GLN A 981 -35.52 -46.74 -35.17
CA GLN A 981 -36.09 -47.34 -36.39
C GLN A 981 -35.20 -47.06 -37.61
N ALA A 982 -35.27 -47.96 -38.59
CA ALA A 982 -34.43 -48.06 -39.80
C ALA A 982 -32.97 -48.48 -39.56
N GLY A 983 -32.62 -49.69 -40.02
CA GLY A 983 -31.25 -50.17 -40.10
C GLY A 983 -30.47 -49.55 -41.29
N SER A 984 -29.14 -49.64 -41.23
CA SER A 984 -28.20 -49.12 -42.24
C SER A 984 -28.14 -47.60 -42.37
N LEU A 985 -27.62 -46.92 -41.33
CA LEU A 985 -26.97 -45.62 -41.48
C LEU A 985 -25.45 -45.78 -41.31
N ARG A 986 -24.69 -45.44 -42.37
CA ARG A 986 -23.23 -45.28 -42.27
C ARG A 986 -22.95 -43.99 -41.52
N TYR A 987 -22.62 -44.08 -40.23
CA TYR A 987 -22.13 -42.93 -39.48
C TYR A 987 -20.82 -42.42 -40.10
N THR A 988 -20.76 -41.14 -40.42
CA THR A 988 -19.52 -40.47 -40.79
C THR A 988 -18.58 -40.52 -39.59
N GLN A 989 -17.43 -41.18 -39.72
CA GLN A 989 -16.46 -41.33 -38.63
C GLN A 989 -15.79 -39.98 -38.32
N ALA A 990 -16.41 -39.20 -37.46
CA ALA A 990 -15.88 -37.91 -37.01
C ALA A 990 -14.81 -38.15 -35.94
N ILE A 991 -13.54 -38.00 -36.31
CA ILE A 991 -12.42 -37.95 -35.34
C ILE A 991 -12.32 -36.59 -34.62
N THR A 992 -13.08 -35.60 -35.08
CA THR A 992 -13.24 -34.26 -34.49
C THR A 992 -14.72 -33.91 -34.42
N LEU A 993 -15.18 -33.36 -33.30
CA LEU A 993 -16.56 -32.96 -33.07
C LEU A 993 -16.61 -31.63 -32.29
N ALA A 994 -17.17 -30.60 -32.90
CA ALA A 994 -17.53 -29.36 -32.21
C ALA A 994 -18.93 -29.47 -31.60
N VAL A 995 -19.06 -29.13 -30.32
CA VAL A 995 -20.34 -29.00 -29.59
C VAL A 995 -20.32 -27.72 -28.74
N THR A 996 -21.50 -27.24 -28.35
CA THR A 996 -21.65 -26.07 -27.50
C THR A 996 -21.94 -26.44 -26.05
N THR A 997 -21.56 -25.58 -25.10
CA THR A 997 -21.96 -25.70 -23.69
C THR A 997 -23.46 -25.46 -23.48
N THR A 998 -24.02 -26.19 -22.51
CA THR A 998 -25.28 -25.86 -21.82
C THR A 998 -25.01 -25.94 -20.32
N GLY A 999 -25.33 -24.89 -19.54
CA GLY A 999 -24.96 -24.79 -18.13
C GLY A 999 -23.44 -24.83 -17.90
N GLY A 1000 -22.64 -24.33 -18.86
CA GLY A 1000 -21.17 -24.43 -18.84
C GLY A 1000 -20.61 -25.84 -19.11
N VAL A 1001 -21.44 -26.82 -19.48
CA VAL A 1001 -21.00 -28.20 -19.78
C VAL A 1001 -21.28 -28.54 -21.24
N ALA A 1002 -20.27 -29.02 -21.97
CA ALA A 1002 -20.41 -29.57 -23.31
C ALA A 1002 -20.24 -31.10 -23.25
N THR A 1003 -21.12 -31.85 -23.94
CA THR A 1003 -21.15 -33.32 -23.85
C THR A 1003 -21.02 -34.02 -25.19
N ALA A 1004 -20.21 -35.07 -25.22
CA ALA A 1004 -19.99 -35.92 -26.39
C ALA A 1004 -19.87 -37.40 -25.97
N GLU A 1005 -19.80 -38.31 -26.94
CA GLU A 1005 -19.49 -39.71 -26.72
C GLU A 1005 -18.38 -40.16 -27.65
N LEU A 1006 -17.39 -40.89 -27.11
CA LEU A 1006 -16.45 -41.67 -27.90
C LEU A 1006 -17.02 -43.07 -28.12
N ILE A 1007 -17.15 -43.49 -29.37
CA ILE A 1007 -17.55 -44.84 -29.78
C ILE A 1007 -16.32 -45.64 -30.18
N SER A 1008 -16.21 -46.85 -29.67
CA SER A 1008 -15.19 -47.83 -30.05
C SER A 1008 -15.33 -48.30 -31.51
N GLY A 1009 -14.19 -48.38 -32.20
CA GLY A 1009 -14.09 -49.05 -33.50
C GLY A 1009 -13.90 -50.57 -33.36
N GLU A 1010 -13.44 -51.22 -34.42
CA GLU A 1010 -13.16 -52.67 -34.46
C GLU A 1010 -11.76 -53.04 -33.92
N VAL A 1011 -10.88 -52.05 -33.73
CA VAL A 1011 -9.48 -52.23 -33.34
C VAL A 1011 -9.28 -51.83 -31.87
N PRO A 1012 -8.69 -52.71 -31.02
CA PRO A 1012 -8.37 -52.39 -29.63
C PRO A 1012 -7.13 -51.50 -29.53
N GLY A 1013 -7.04 -50.70 -28.47
CA GLY A 1013 -5.96 -49.74 -28.27
C GLY A 1013 -6.30 -48.70 -27.21
N VAL A 1014 -5.50 -47.63 -27.12
CA VAL A 1014 -5.77 -46.49 -26.23
C VAL A 1014 -6.20 -45.30 -27.08
N ALA A 1015 -7.46 -44.90 -26.98
CA ALA A 1015 -7.98 -43.71 -27.63
C ALA A 1015 -7.70 -42.48 -26.77
N ARG A 1016 -6.90 -41.55 -27.30
CA ARG A 1016 -6.58 -40.27 -26.66
C ARG A 1016 -7.61 -39.23 -27.05
N VAL A 1017 -8.43 -38.83 -26.10
CA VAL A 1017 -9.45 -37.79 -26.29
C VAL A 1017 -8.85 -36.44 -25.89
N ARG A 1018 -8.88 -35.46 -26.80
CA ARG A 1018 -8.59 -34.05 -26.52
C ARG A 1018 -9.91 -33.28 -26.48
N ALA A 1019 -10.07 -32.39 -25.51
CA ALA A 1019 -11.12 -31.37 -25.51
C ALA A 1019 -10.46 -29.99 -25.52
N ALA A 1020 -10.96 -29.05 -26.31
CA ALA A 1020 -10.41 -27.69 -26.38
C ALA A 1020 -11.48 -26.62 -26.56
N SER A 1021 -11.24 -25.44 -26.00
CA SER A 1021 -12.04 -24.23 -26.24
C SER A 1021 -11.10 -23.05 -26.50
N GLY A 1022 -11.03 -22.62 -27.76
CA GLY A 1022 -9.99 -21.69 -28.21
C GLY A 1022 -8.57 -22.29 -28.16
N PRO A 1023 -7.52 -21.45 -28.34
CA PRO A 1023 -6.14 -21.93 -28.42
C PRO A 1023 -5.54 -22.34 -27.07
N ASN A 1024 -6.02 -21.76 -25.96
CA ASN A 1024 -5.33 -21.81 -24.67
C ASN A 1024 -5.96 -22.78 -23.65
N LEU A 1025 -7.24 -23.13 -23.79
CA LEU A 1025 -7.92 -24.08 -22.90
C LEU A 1025 -7.97 -25.45 -23.57
N VAL A 1026 -7.09 -26.35 -23.16
CA VAL A 1026 -6.96 -27.70 -23.72
C VAL A 1026 -6.84 -28.70 -22.58
N GLN A 1027 -7.61 -29.79 -22.65
CA GLN A 1027 -7.50 -30.95 -21.77
C GLN A 1027 -7.36 -32.22 -22.60
N THR A 1028 -6.71 -33.23 -22.01
CA THR A 1028 -6.59 -34.55 -22.63
C THR A 1028 -6.90 -35.65 -21.63
N GLY A 1029 -7.47 -36.74 -22.13
CA GLY A 1029 -7.76 -37.96 -21.38
C GLY A 1029 -7.61 -39.18 -22.29
N ALA A 1030 -7.81 -40.37 -21.75
CA ALA A 1030 -7.67 -41.62 -22.49
C ALA A 1030 -8.78 -42.61 -22.16
N VAL A 1031 -9.21 -43.38 -23.16
CA VAL A 1031 -10.11 -44.53 -23.03
C VAL A 1031 -9.39 -45.77 -23.54
N ILE A 1032 -9.39 -46.83 -22.73
CA ILE A 1032 -8.84 -48.13 -23.13
C ILE A 1032 -9.92 -48.90 -23.90
N ILE A 1033 -9.72 -49.07 -25.20
CA ILE A 1033 -10.56 -49.91 -26.04
C ILE A 1033 -10.02 -51.35 -25.98
N GLN A 1034 -10.74 -52.21 -25.28
CA GLN A 1034 -10.39 -53.61 -25.03
C GLN A 1034 -10.86 -54.53 -26.18
N PRO A 1035 -10.17 -55.66 -26.43
CA PRO A 1035 -10.64 -56.68 -27.37
C PRO A 1035 -12.02 -57.22 -27.00
N GLY A 1036 -12.75 -57.71 -28.00
CA GLY A 1036 -14.11 -58.19 -27.81
C GLY A 1036 -14.17 -59.56 -27.13
N ALA A 1037 -15.39 -59.99 -26.80
CA ALA A 1037 -15.62 -61.34 -26.28
C ALA A 1037 -15.13 -62.43 -27.27
N PRO A 1038 -14.59 -63.57 -26.78
CA PRO A 1038 -14.18 -64.70 -27.59
C PRO A 1038 -15.29 -65.20 -28.53
N ALA A 1039 -15.05 -65.18 -29.84
CA ALA A 1039 -16.04 -65.55 -30.86
C ALA A 1039 -15.51 -66.51 -31.94
N ALA A 1040 -14.19 -66.64 -32.09
CA ALA A 1040 -13.55 -67.60 -32.97
C ALA A 1040 -12.45 -68.37 -32.22
N LEU A 1041 -12.28 -69.65 -32.55
CA LEU A 1041 -11.25 -70.52 -31.97
C LEU A 1041 -10.66 -71.38 -33.10
N SER A 1042 -9.34 -71.43 -33.21
CA SER A 1042 -8.61 -72.31 -34.13
C SER A 1042 -7.66 -73.23 -33.38
N LEU A 1043 -7.32 -74.37 -33.98
CA LEU A 1043 -6.60 -75.46 -33.34
C LEU A 1043 -5.38 -75.87 -34.16
N ALA A 1044 -4.23 -75.98 -33.52
CA ALA A 1044 -3.01 -76.58 -34.06
C ALA A 1044 -2.58 -77.75 -33.17
N ILE A 1045 -2.08 -78.84 -33.75
CA ILE A 1045 -1.62 -80.02 -33.01
C ILE A 1045 -0.32 -80.54 -33.60
N GLU A 1046 0.72 -80.65 -32.77
CA GLU A 1046 2.07 -81.04 -33.21
C GLU A 1046 2.74 -82.07 -32.28
N PRO A 1047 3.30 -83.18 -32.82
CA PRO A 1047 3.13 -83.67 -34.19
C PRO A 1047 1.74 -84.30 -34.39
N ALA A 1048 1.16 -84.18 -35.59
CA ALA A 1048 -0.15 -84.73 -35.93
C ALA A 1048 -0.20 -86.27 -35.97
N GLN A 1049 0.96 -86.93 -36.04
CA GLN A 1049 1.11 -88.38 -35.83
C GLN A 1049 2.05 -88.63 -34.64
N VAL A 1050 1.63 -89.46 -33.68
CA VAL A 1050 2.41 -89.81 -32.49
C VAL A 1050 2.49 -91.33 -32.31
N PRO A 1051 3.66 -91.89 -31.94
CA PRO A 1051 3.73 -93.30 -31.58
C PRO A 1051 2.94 -93.57 -30.29
N VAL A 1052 2.57 -94.83 -30.05
CA VAL A 1052 2.02 -95.29 -28.75
C VAL A 1052 2.85 -94.75 -27.57
N GLY A 1053 2.20 -94.04 -26.63
CA GLY A 1053 2.85 -93.41 -25.48
C GLY A 1053 3.57 -92.08 -25.78
N GLY A 1054 3.60 -91.64 -27.04
CA GLY A 1054 4.13 -90.35 -27.47
C GLY A 1054 3.28 -89.16 -27.00
N ARG A 1055 3.80 -87.95 -27.22
CA ARG A 1055 3.19 -86.68 -26.80
C ARG A 1055 2.97 -85.75 -27.98
N ALA A 1056 1.78 -85.16 -28.07
CA ALA A 1056 1.46 -84.09 -29.01
C ALA A 1056 0.98 -82.84 -28.24
N VAL A 1057 1.51 -81.67 -28.58
CA VAL A 1057 1.06 -80.38 -28.03
C VAL A 1057 -0.13 -79.89 -28.84
N ILE A 1058 -1.19 -79.53 -28.15
CA ILE A 1058 -2.42 -78.97 -28.69
C ILE A 1058 -2.46 -77.50 -28.31
N THR A 1059 -2.47 -76.61 -29.31
CA THR A 1059 -2.51 -75.16 -29.14
C THR A 1059 -3.82 -74.62 -29.72
N ALA A 1060 -4.64 -74.02 -28.86
CA ALA A 1060 -5.87 -73.34 -29.24
C ALA A 1060 -5.66 -71.83 -29.28
N THR A 1061 -5.84 -71.20 -30.43
CA THR A 1061 -5.79 -69.73 -30.57
C THR A 1061 -7.22 -69.19 -30.55
N VAL A 1062 -7.50 -68.23 -29.67
CA VAL A 1062 -8.82 -67.64 -29.48
C VAL A 1062 -8.81 -66.22 -30.02
N ARG A 1063 -9.84 -65.82 -30.78
CA ARG A 1063 -9.99 -64.46 -31.33
C ARG A 1063 -11.40 -63.93 -31.06
N ASP A 1064 -11.52 -62.61 -31.04
CA ASP A 1064 -12.83 -61.95 -31.00
C ASP A 1064 -13.52 -61.98 -32.38
N ARG A 1065 -14.74 -61.40 -32.48
CA ARG A 1065 -15.53 -61.36 -33.71
C ARG A 1065 -14.91 -60.53 -34.85
N PHE A 1066 -13.90 -59.72 -34.55
CA PHE A 1066 -13.15 -58.88 -35.50
C PHE A 1066 -11.74 -59.44 -35.77
N ALA A 1067 -11.49 -60.69 -35.35
CA ALA A 1067 -10.21 -61.38 -35.44
C ALA A 1067 -9.07 -60.78 -34.59
N ASN A 1068 -9.35 -59.92 -33.61
CA ASN A 1068 -8.34 -59.44 -32.67
C ASN A 1068 -7.92 -60.54 -31.68
N SER A 1069 -6.74 -60.36 -31.09
CA SER A 1069 -6.29 -61.10 -29.91
C SER A 1069 -7.20 -60.83 -28.71
N VAL A 1070 -7.78 -61.88 -28.11
CA VAL A 1070 -8.55 -61.77 -26.86
C VAL A 1070 -7.63 -61.58 -25.65
N ALA A 1071 -8.19 -61.07 -24.56
CA ALA A 1071 -7.50 -60.95 -23.28
C ALA A 1071 -6.95 -62.30 -22.75
N ASP A 1072 -5.91 -62.21 -21.93
CA ASP A 1072 -5.40 -63.34 -21.15
C ASP A 1072 -6.40 -63.78 -20.08
N GLY A 1073 -6.32 -65.04 -19.67
CA GLY A 1073 -7.19 -65.60 -18.63
C GLY A 1073 -8.48 -66.27 -19.15
N ILE A 1074 -8.79 -66.22 -20.45
CA ILE A 1074 -9.96 -66.91 -21.01
C ILE A 1074 -9.75 -68.42 -20.92
N THR A 1075 -10.56 -69.10 -20.10
CA THR A 1075 -10.48 -70.56 -19.95
C THR A 1075 -10.96 -71.26 -21.21
N VAL A 1076 -10.09 -72.08 -21.80
CA VAL A 1076 -10.35 -73.00 -22.90
C VAL A 1076 -10.37 -74.42 -22.34
N ARG A 1077 -11.40 -75.21 -22.69
CA ARG A 1077 -11.55 -76.62 -22.30
C ARG A 1077 -11.12 -77.52 -23.44
N PHE A 1078 -10.37 -78.57 -23.10
CA PHE A 1078 -9.82 -79.55 -24.02
C PHE A 1078 -10.40 -80.92 -23.70
N ARG A 1079 -10.88 -81.62 -24.73
CA ARG A 1079 -11.39 -83.00 -24.64
C ARG A 1079 -10.73 -83.83 -25.74
N ALA A 1080 -10.32 -85.04 -25.42
CA ALA A 1080 -9.81 -86.01 -26.40
C ALA A 1080 -10.69 -87.27 -26.33
N SER A 1081 -10.97 -87.90 -27.47
CA SER A 1081 -11.83 -89.09 -27.50
C SER A 1081 -11.19 -90.30 -26.79
N ARG A 1082 -9.85 -90.38 -26.79
CA ARG A 1082 -9.01 -91.35 -26.06
C ARG A 1082 -7.64 -90.72 -25.75
N GLY A 1083 -6.84 -91.35 -24.89
CA GLY A 1083 -5.57 -90.81 -24.41
C GLY A 1083 -5.71 -89.95 -23.16
N GLN A 1084 -4.60 -89.41 -22.66
CA GLN A 1084 -4.58 -88.58 -21.44
C GLN A 1084 -4.10 -87.17 -21.76
N LEU A 1085 -4.93 -86.17 -21.45
CA LEU A 1085 -4.53 -84.76 -21.47
C LEU A 1085 -3.81 -84.42 -20.17
N THR A 1086 -2.73 -83.64 -20.27
CA THR A 1086 -1.99 -83.09 -19.12
C THR A 1086 -2.81 -82.04 -18.37
N ALA A 1087 -3.63 -81.27 -19.08
CA ALA A 1087 -4.70 -80.45 -18.50
C ALA A 1087 -5.95 -80.52 -19.39
N SER A 1088 -7.13 -80.70 -18.77
CA SER A 1088 -8.44 -80.65 -19.46
C SER A 1088 -8.97 -79.22 -19.65
N GLN A 1089 -8.30 -78.22 -19.07
CA GLN A 1089 -8.56 -76.80 -19.28
C GLN A 1089 -7.26 -76.00 -19.11
N ALA A 1090 -7.09 -74.94 -19.90
CA ALA A 1090 -6.00 -73.98 -19.77
C ALA A 1090 -6.52 -72.57 -20.07
N ALA A 1091 -5.96 -71.56 -19.42
CA ALA A 1091 -6.27 -70.16 -19.70
C ALA A 1091 -5.46 -69.66 -20.90
N THR A 1092 -6.01 -68.70 -21.66
CA THR A 1092 -5.25 -68.01 -22.71
C THR A 1092 -4.09 -67.19 -22.12
N ARG A 1093 -2.97 -67.21 -22.83
CA ARG A 1093 -1.86 -66.27 -22.73
C ARG A 1093 -1.45 -65.87 -24.14
N ASP A 1094 -1.36 -64.58 -24.43
CA ASP A 1094 -1.17 -64.04 -25.79
C ASP A 1094 -2.25 -64.61 -26.75
N SER A 1095 -3.48 -64.71 -26.26
CA SER A 1095 -4.63 -65.36 -26.91
C SER A 1095 -4.51 -66.86 -27.23
N GLN A 1096 -3.48 -67.55 -26.74
CA GLN A 1096 -3.28 -68.99 -26.93
C GLN A 1096 -3.42 -69.78 -25.62
N ALA A 1097 -4.12 -70.90 -25.66
CA ALA A 1097 -4.19 -71.88 -24.57
C ALA A 1097 -3.62 -73.21 -25.04
N THR A 1098 -2.75 -73.84 -24.23
CA THR A 1098 -2.03 -75.06 -24.62
C THR A 1098 -2.25 -76.21 -23.65
N THR A 1099 -2.30 -77.44 -24.17
CA THR A 1099 -2.25 -78.67 -23.39
C THR A 1099 -1.46 -79.73 -24.15
N THR A 1100 -0.94 -80.76 -23.46
CA THR A 1100 -0.28 -81.90 -24.10
C THR A 1100 -1.14 -83.16 -23.99
N LEU A 1101 -1.39 -83.81 -25.11
CA LEU A 1101 -2.02 -85.13 -25.23
C LEU A 1101 -0.94 -86.22 -25.19
N ILE A 1102 -1.14 -87.22 -24.33
CA ILE A 1102 -0.35 -88.45 -24.25
C ILE A 1102 -1.14 -89.56 -24.96
N ALA A 1103 -0.55 -90.14 -26.00
CA ALA A 1103 -1.19 -91.17 -26.83
C ALA A 1103 -1.41 -92.48 -26.04
N PRO A 1104 -2.61 -93.10 -26.13
CA PRO A 1104 -2.91 -94.39 -25.50
C PRO A 1104 -2.17 -95.54 -26.23
N ARG A 1105 -2.34 -96.76 -25.72
CA ARG A 1105 -1.79 -97.98 -26.36
C ARG A 1105 -2.54 -98.45 -27.61
N GLN A 1106 -3.71 -97.89 -27.89
CA GLN A 1106 -4.53 -98.26 -29.04
C GLN A 1106 -4.15 -97.38 -30.24
N LEU A 1107 -3.92 -98.01 -31.40
CA LEU A 1107 -3.64 -97.34 -32.67
C LEU A 1107 -4.90 -96.70 -33.28
N GLY A 1108 -4.70 -95.74 -34.18
CA GLY A 1108 -5.77 -95.04 -34.91
C GLY A 1108 -5.98 -93.58 -34.45
N PRO A 1109 -6.97 -92.88 -35.02
CA PRO A 1109 -7.18 -91.46 -34.75
C PRO A 1109 -7.76 -91.19 -33.35
N ILE A 1110 -7.24 -90.13 -32.72
CA ILE A 1110 -7.80 -89.47 -31.55
C ILE A 1110 -8.41 -88.15 -32.02
N SER A 1111 -9.71 -88.01 -31.86
CA SER A 1111 -10.42 -86.77 -32.10
C SER A 1111 -10.25 -85.85 -30.89
N VAL A 1112 -9.76 -84.63 -31.12
CA VAL A 1112 -9.54 -83.57 -30.14
C VAL A 1112 -10.58 -82.48 -30.37
N PHE A 1113 -11.38 -82.20 -29.35
CA PHE A 1113 -12.38 -81.14 -29.33
C PHE A 1113 -11.99 -80.07 -28.32
N VAL A 1114 -12.09 -78.80 -28.73
CA VAL A 1114 -11.72 -77.66 -27.91
C VAL A 1114 -12.80 -76.60 -27.96
N GLU A 1115 -13.19 -76.08 -26.80
CA GLU A 1115 -14.25 -75.07 -26.64
C GLU A 1115 -13.82 -73.98 -25.65
N THR A 1116 -14.29 -72.75 -25.82
CA THR A 1116 -14.22 -71.76 -24.73
C THR A 1116 -15.13 -72.22 -23.58
N ALA A 1117 -14.77 -71.92 -22.33
CA ALA A 1117 -15.56 -72.37 -21.17
C ALA A 1117 -17.01 -71.84 -21.15
N ALA A 1118 -17.28 -70.76 -21.88
CA ALA A 1118 -18.60 -70.17 -22.09
C ALA A 1118 -19.36 -70.76 -23.30
N GLY A 1119 -18.76 -71.67 -24.08
CA GLY A 1119 -19.36 -72.27 -25.27
C GLY A 1119 -19.47 -71.33 -26.48
N SER A 1120 -18.80 -70.18 -26.45
CA SER A 1120 -18.91 -69.12 -27.46
C SER A 1120 -18.14 -69.40 -28.76
N ALA A 1121 -17.13 -70.28 -28.71
CA ALA A 1121 -16.39 -70.75 -29.88
C ALA A 1121 -15.83 -72.15 -29.62
N ALA A 1122 -15.75 -72.97 -30.67
CA ALA A 1122 -15.21 -74.32 -30.60
C ALA A 1122 -14.51 -74.74 -31.90
N ALA A 1123 -13.55 -75.68 -31.79
CA ALA A 1123 -12.81 -76.26 -32.90
C ALA A 1123 -12.56 -77.76 -32.68
N PHE A 1124 -12.24 -78.45 -33.77
CA PHE A 1124 -12.01 -79.89 -33.82
C PHE A 1124 -10.75 -80.18 -34.65
N GLY A 1125 -9.99 -81.20 -34.25
CA GLY A 1125 -8.85 -81.73 -34.99
C GLY A 1125 -8.58 -83.19 -34.62
N GLU A 1126 -7.72 -83.87 -35.36
CA GLU A 1126 -7.38 -85.27 -35.10
C GLU A 1126 -5.88 -85.51 -34.97
N VAL A 1127 -5.51 -86.53 -34.22
CA VAL A 1127 -4.13 -86.97 -33.98
C VAL A 1127 -4.04 -88.48 -34.20
N GLU A 1128 -3.19 -88.93 -35.09
CA GLU A 1128 -3.07 -90.36 -35.42
C GLU A 1128 -2.06 -91.08 -34.52
N VAL A 1129 -2.49 -92.15 -33.85
CA VAL A 1129 -1.61 -93.01 -33.04
C VAL A 1129 -1.02 -94.12 -33.90
N ILE A 1130 0.29 -94.08 -34.10
CA ILE A 1130 1.05 -94.98 -34.99
C ILE A 1130 1.89 -96.03 -34.21
N PRO A 1131 2.32 -97.13 -34.85
CA PRO A 1131 3.18 -98.11 -34.21
C PRO A 1131 4.53 -97.53 -33.77
N ALA A 1132 4.91 -97.79 -32.52
CA ALA A 1132 6.26 -97.49 -32.03
C ALA A 1132 7.29 -98.40 -32.75
N ARG A 1133 8.18 -97.80 -33.54
CA ARG A 1133 9.12 -98.53 -34.39
C ARG A 1133 10.29 -99.11 -33.57
N VAL A 1134 10.21 -100.40 -33.25
CA VAL A 1134 11.36 -101.16 -32.74
C VAL A 1134 12.40 -101.30 -33.86
N TYR A 1135 13.58 -100.72 -33.66
CA TYR A 1135 14.71 -100.84 -34.58
C TYR A 1135 15.49 -102.14 -34.36
N LEU A 1136 15.82 -102.83 -35.45
CA LEU A 1136 17.02 -103.66 -35.53
C LEU A 1136 18.05 -102.92 -36.42
N PRO A 1137 19.32 -102.83 -36.02
CA PRO A 1137 20.28 -101.93 -36.66
C PRO A 1137 20.92 -102.54 -37.92
N THR A 1138 20.85 -101.83 -39.04
CA THR A 1138 21.77 -102.02 -40.17
C THR A 1138 22.98 -101.10 -40.02
N ALA A 1139 24.18 -101.65 -40.23
CA ALA A 1139 25.43 -100.94 -40.05
C ALA A 1139 25.85 -100.12 -41.29
N THR A 1140 26.31 -98.90 -41.04
CA THR A 1140 27.34 -98.14 -41.78
C THR A 1140 27.49 -98.32 -43.30
N ARG A 1141 27.33 -97.22 -44.04
CA ARG A 1141 28.51 -96.45 -44.48
C ARG A 1141 28.20 -94.97 -44.64
#